data_AF-A0A963EIX7-F1
#
_entry.id   AF-A0A963EIX7-F1
#
_cell.length_a   1.000
_cell.length_b   1.000
_cell.length_c   1.000
_cell.angle_alpha   90.00
_cell.angle_beta   90.00
_cell.angle_gamma   90.00
#
_symmetry.space_group_name_H-M   'P 1'
#
loop_
_entity.id
_entity.type
_entity.pdbx_description
1 polymer ?
#
loop_
_entity_poly.entity_id
_entity_poly.type
_entity_poly.pdbx_seq_one_letter_code
_entity_poly.pdbx_strand_id
1 'polypeptide(L)'
;MAPRRSPPPDLAQLDRSGLVRGLSQAVPRYSRLPVVAAPRERGFELRFLWPEDVPAAVFVRAGYLWVAFHATVDQVAADRETMQRYAGGFIRSIRQEPHDEATVFRFALSGRVAPRVVREGAAWHVLFASGGQMTEEPGLVRTGPEPGLLLEQAEGAVTLGDPVVGDRIGIAFYGNPGIAMARAVDLVNLSFIPAIQGAAWRIKSPDLQATVFERGVLLDRAEGLNLGNWKPGGLQSHVDGTGHAATMPDDPAHADLSEGVSGHATGAGRATGVHNDAAASHTGAGTHGGDADTGDGHGIDARENGATTGHRDAAVDAELTFGPGNLLGLASVDVTMPSTYWQQKQTIMPGIGDDRADRRFMAHVALARLNLAYGFGREALSHVALARTLLPAIDENARSGAEMALAALEAVGNIESGRLEEARKGLGDGVLAEALAGDDEVALWKTVLDIRDGRPVDRTMDDKALLAVLGSYGAPMQIELGTDLVRSSLDRGRADPAFVLLDHLDRLPLAPENEASFRRLQATAFARDGDKERALSYLEQAAAVARMPYSLEIGAELDALRLELGRIDHDQALAALESSRLLWRGLPEETDLMRRYGKLLADGSRAEEALEVWQDAAEKAPSKEEARRISEDMSVLFADIIAGRDGWKRTPLQALAIYRRYRELLPAGPVGNELVNGLAGEIDGIGLHSVAAAMLDRQAAFRIDDPLMLGATQLRMARMHLDAGDAQQALDILKSGDLDLLGPEEQARRERLLAEALRDLGRSAELDERLAQRDEPWVHAIRVEEAYAAGDDETVEAEALAYLAGIDGESPIADEAAGVLLRLAMVRAGREDRTALADLETRYADRMTDPEDRAMLELVTRSPP
;
A
#
# COMPACT_ATOMS: atom_id res chain seq x y z
N MET A 1 1.06 58.57 38.57
CA MET A 1 2.24 58.64 37.68
C MET A 1 3.03 57.34 37.85
N ALA A 2 2.77 56.37 36.97
CA ALA A 2 3.58 55.16 36.86
C ALA A 2 4.69 55.42 35.82
N PRO A 3 5.91 54.89 35.99
CA PRO A 3 7.01 55.16 35.08
C PRO A 3 6.67 54.56 33.71
N ARG A 4 6.83 55.37 32.66
CA ARG A 4 6.81 54.90 31.27
C ARG A 4 7.92 53.85 31.13
N ARG A 5 7.55 52.58 30.98
CA ARG A 5 8.48 51.54 30.53
C ARG A 5 8.93 51.93 29.12
N SER A 6 10.25 52.01 28.92
CA SER A 6 10.84 52.11 27.59
C SER A 6 10.30 50.97 26.70
N PRO A 7 10.07 51.21 25.40
CA PRO A 7 9.73 50.11 24.49
C PRO A 7 10.85 49.06 24.52
N PRO A 8 10.54 47.76 24.45
CA PRO A 8 11.56 46.74 24.29
C PRO A 8 12.34 47.02 22.99
N PRO A 9 13.66 46.75 22.95
CA PRO A 9 14.43 46.86 21.71
C PRO A 9 13.78 45.98 20.63
N ASP A 10 14.04 46.28 19.35
CA ASP A 10 13.59 45.43 18.24
C ASP A 10 14.22 44.04 18.38
N LEU A 11 13.47 43.09 18.96
CA LEU A 11 13.94 41.76 19.37
C LEU A 11 14.06 40.80 18.19
N ALA A 12 13.73 41.20 16.95
CA ALA A 12 13.70 40.27 15.83
C ALA A 12 15.09 39.87 15.29
N GLN A 13 16.17 40.55 15.71
CA GLN A 13 17.55 40.30 15.24
C GLN A 13 18.56 40.55 16.37
N LEU A 14 18.81 39.55 17.20
CA LEU A 14 19.85 39.59 18.24
C LEU A 14 21.24 39.33 17.63
N ASP A 15 22.22 40.21 17.82
CA ASP A 15 23.61 39.92 17.43
C ASP A 15 24.21 38.83 18.36
N ARG A 16 24.85 37.82 17.77
CA ARG A 16 25.53 36.74 18.50
C ARG A 16 26.62 37.27 19.44
N SER A 17 27.21 38.43 19.14
CA SER A 17 28.20 39.09 20.01
C SER A 17 27.63 39.50 21.38
N GLY A 18 26.31 39.70 21.47
CA GLY A 18 25.61 40.05 22.71
C GLY A 18 25.18 38.85 23.57
N LEU A 19 25.44 37.61 23.11
CA LEU A 19 25.17 36.39 23.86
C LEU A 19 26.40 36.04 24.72
N VAL A 20 26.26 36.13 26.04
CA VAL A 20 27.30 35.71 26.98
C VAL A 20 27.23 34.20 27.14
N ARG A 21 28.28 33.48 26.72
CA ARG A 21 28.35 32.02 26.86
C ARG A 21 28.32 31.68 28.34
N GLY A 22 27.29 30.94 28.75
CA GLY A 22 27.20 30.47 30.12
C GLY A 22 28.41 29.56 30.40
N LEU A 23 29.10 29.76 31.51
CA LEU A 23 30.04 28.75 32.00
C LEU A 23 29.26 27.45 32.14
N SER A 24 29.73 26.37 31.50
CA SER A 24 29.14 25.03 31.60
C SER A 24 29.00 24.68 33.08
N GLN A 25 27.80 24.87 33.63
CA GLN A 25 27.52 24.50 35.00
C GLN A 25 27.51 22.98 35.02
N ALA A 26 28.30 22.39 35.92
CA ALA A 26 28.30 20.95 36.11
C ALA A 26 26.86 20.47 36.32
N VAL A 27 26.41 19.53 35.50
CA VAL A 27 25.05 18.98 35.59
C VAL A 27 24.84 18.42 37.01
N PRO A 28 23.79 18.86 37.74
CA PRO A 28 23.52 18.38 39.08
C PRO A 28 23.36 16.85 39.10
N ARG A 29 24.03 16.19 40.05
CA ARG A 29 23.96 14.74 40.23
C ARG A 29 23.36 14.40 41.58
N TYR A 30 22.33 13.57 41.57
CA TYR A 30 21.62 13.15 42.78
C TYR A 30 21.71 11.63 42.96
N SER A 31 21.78 11.18 44.20
CA SER A 31 21.89 9.75 44.50
C SER A 31 20.60 8.98 44.23
N ARG A 32 19.44 9.63 44.42
CA ARG A 32 18.14 8.96 44.32
C ARG A 32 17.03 9.90 43.88
N LEU A 33 16.18 9.43 42.95
CA LEU A 33 14.94 10.10 42.56
C LEU A 33 13.73 9.23 42.90
N PRO A 34 12.93 9.59 43.93
CA PRO A 34 11.65 8.94 44.19
C PRO A 34 10.62 9.29 43.10
N VAL A 35 9.99 8.26 42.52
CA VAL A 35 8.90 8.40 41.55
C VAL A 35 7.67 7.71 42.11
N VAL A 36 6.59 8.46 42.33
CA VAL A 36 5.38 7.96 42.98
C VAL A 36 4.18 8.11 42.05
N ALA A 37 3.41 7.04 41.87
CA ALA A 37 2.11 7.10 41.21
C ALA A 37 1.00 7.33 42.24
N ALA A 38 0.11 8.28 41.98
CA ALA A 38 -1.05 8.56 42.83
C ALA A 38 -2.36 8.62 42.00
N PRO A 39 -3.49 8.13 42.54
CA PRO A 39 -4.78 8.22 41.88
C PRO A 39 -5.30 9.66 41.85
N ARG A 40 -6.07 10.00 40.81
CA ARG A 40 -6.78 11.28 40.66
C ARG A 40 -8.25 11.00 40.34
N GLU A 41 -9.14 11.97 40.55
CA GLU A 41 -10.58 11.82 40.27
C GLU A 41 -10.89 11.36 38.82
N ARG A 42 -10.04 11.75 37.86
CA ARG A 42 -10.14 11.37 36.44
C ARG A 42 -8.77 10.98 35.86
N GLY A 43 -8.17 9.92 36.42
CA GLY A 43 -6.92 9.33 35.94
C GLY A 43 -5.91 9.11 37.06
N PHE A 44 -4.64 9.35 36.77
CA PHE A 44 -3.54 9.21 37.74
C PHE A 44 -2.49 10.29 37.49
N GLU A 45 -1.54 10.42 38.42
CA GLU A 45 -0.39 11.29 38.25
C GLU A 45 0.91 10.57 38.59
N LEU A 46 2.00 10.97 37.93
CA LEU A 46 3.36 10.61 38.28
C LEU A 46 4.04 11.82 38.91
N ARG A 47 4.57 11.64 40.13
CA ARG A 47 5.29 12.67 40.88
C ARG A 47 6.78 12.33 40.89
N PHE A 48 7.61 13.24 40.37
CA PHE A 48 9.06 13.16 40.37
C PHE A 48 9.57 14.09 41.48
N LEU A 49 10.02 13.51 42.59
CA LEU A 49 10.33 14.24 43.82
C LEU A 49 11.82 14.63 43.85
N TRP A 50 12.17 15.71 43.16
CA TRP A 50 13.53 16.26 43.19
C TRP A 50 13.81 16.99 44.53
N PRO A 51 15.04 16.92 45.05
CA PRO A 51 15.42 17.62 46.27
C PRO A 51 15.63 19.13 46.07
N GLU A 52 15.93 19.54 44.84
CA GLU A 52 16.11 20.93 44.41
C GLU A 52 15.45 21.16 43.05
N ASP A 53 15.46 22.42 42.61
CA ASP A 53 14.83 22.87 41.38
C ASP A 53 15.59 22.35 40.14
N VAL A 54 15.00 21.40 39.43
CA VAL A 54 15.58 20.80 38.22
C VAL A 54 14.74 21.16 36.99
N PRO A 55 15.32 21.76 35.93
CA PRO A 55 14.63 22.04 34.67
C PRO A 55 14.15 20.76 33.97
N ALA A 56 12.96 20.83 33.35
CA ALA A 56 12.33 19.68 32.71
C ALA A 56 11.92 19.95 31.26
N ALA A 57 11.77 18.86 30.51
CA ALA A 57 11.17 18.82 29.18
C ALA A 57 10.26 17.60 29.08
N VAL A 58 9.04 17.78 28.58
CA VAL A 58 8.03 16.73 28.44
C VAL A 58 7.35 16.86 27.10
N PHE A 59 7.34 15.79 26.31
CA PHE A 59 6.75 15.78 24.96
C PHE A 59 6.29 14.37 24.57
N VAL A 60 5.41 14.28 23.57
CA VAL A 60 4.93 13.00 23.05
C VAL A 60 5.49 12.80 21.65
N ARG A 61 6.13 11.65 21.43
CA ARG A 61 6.74 11.29 20.15
C ARG A 61 6.63 9.79 19.92
N ALA A 62 6.19 9.40 18.72
CA ALA A 62 6.03 8.01 18.31
C ALA A 62 5.19 7.14 19.27
N GLY A 63 4.16 7.71 19.90
CA GLY A 63 3.30 7.01 20.87
C GLY A 63 3.91 6.86 22.28
N TYR A 64 5.10 7.42 22.51
CA TYR A 64 5.74 7.47 23.82
C TYR A 64 5.67 8.87 24.42
N LEU A 65 5.42 8.93 25.72
CA LEU A 65 5.65 10.13 26.51
C LEU A 65 7.11 10.14 26.93
N TRP A 66 7.81 11.23 26.62
CA TRP A 66 9.16 11.50 27.05
C TRP A 66 9.12 12.48 28.21
N VAL A 67 9.77 12.15 29.31
CA VAL A 67 9.95 13.04 30.47
C VAL A 67 11.44 13.10 30.75
N ALA A 68 12.03 14.26 30.55
CA ALA A 68 13.47 14.47 30.66
C ALA A 68 13.76 15.60 31.65
N PHE A 69 14.84 15.44 32.41
CA PHE A 69 15.30 16.40 33.42
C PHE A 69 16.79 16.70 33.22
N HIS A 70 17.18 17.97 33.36
CA HIS A 70 18.57 18.42 33.23
C HIS A 70 19.38 18.17 34.52
N ALA A 71 19.43 16.90 34.92
CA ALA A 71 20.17 16.40 36.07
C ALA A 71 20.41 14.90 35.89
N THR A 72 21.44 14.34 36.52
CA THR A 72 21.70 12.89 36.54
C THR A 72 21.31 12.28 37.88
N VAL A 73 20.88 11.01 37.86
CA VAL A 73 20.48 10.27 39.05
C VAL A 73 21.14 8.89 39.06
N ASP A 74 21.69 8.48 40.20
CA ASP A 74 22.30 7.15 40.32
C ASP A 74 21.23 6.05 40.43
N GLN A 75 20.12 6.32 41.12
CA GLN A 75 19.03 5.36 41.30
C GLN A 75 17.65 6.00 41.20
N VAL A 76 16.79 5.44 40.35
CA VAL A 76 15.36 5.78 40.32
C VAL A 76 14.60 4.83 41.24
N ALA A 77 13.91 5.39 42.23
CA ALA A 77 13.14 4.63 43.21
C ALA A 77 11.64 4.77 42.92
N ALA A 78 11.11 3.87 42.11
CA ALA A 78 9.69 3.77 41.82
C ALA A 78 9.03 2.66 42.66
N ASP A 79 7.90 2.97 43.29
CA ASP A 79 7.09 1.97 43.98
C ASP A 79 6.31 1.14 42.94
N ARG A 80 6.79 -0.08 42.68
CA ARG A 80 6.23 -0.97 41.67
C ARG A 80 4.75 -1.29 41.89
N GLU A 81 4.31 -1.38 43.15
CA GLU A 81 2.93 -1.70 43.49
C GLU A 81 2.00 -0.54 43.14
N THR A 82 2.38 0.69 43.49
CA THR A 82 1.58 1.89 43.12
C THR A 82 1.60 2.15 41.61
N MET A 83 2.74 1.95 40.95
CA MET A 83 2.85 2.10 39.49
C MET A 83 1.95 1.09 38.77
N GLN A 84 1.96 -0.18 39.18
CA GLN A 84 1.10 -1.20 38.58
C GLN A 84 -0.39 -0.94 38.89
N ARG A 85 -0.71 -0.53 40.12
CA ARG A 85 -2.09 -0.27 40.57
C ARG A 85 -2.74 0.92 39.86
N TYR A 86 -2.01 2.02 39.67
CA TYR A 86 -2.59 3.27 39.17
C TYR A 86 -2.21 3.60 37.73
N ALA A 87 -1.01 3.22 37.27
CA ALA A 87 -0.55 3.52 35.91
C ALA A 87 -0.78 2.38 34.90
N GLY A 88 -1.03 1.14 35.35
CA GLY A 88 -1.11 -0.04 34.47
C GLY A 88 -2.18 0.00 33.38
N GLY A 89 -3.27 0.75 33.58
CA GLY A 89 -4.30 0.97 32.55
C GLY A 89 -3.91 1.99 31.46
N PHE A 90 -2.88 2.81 31.71
CA PHE A 90 -2.52 3.96 30.88
C PHE A 90 -1.09 3.90 30.33
N ILE A 91 -0.19 3.19 31.01
CA ILE A 91 1.24 3.04 30.68
C ILE A 91 1.57 1.56 30.57
N ARG A 92 1.99 1.12 29.37
CA ARG A 92 2.37 -0.28 29.08
C ARG A 92 3.77 -0.60 29.59
N SER A 93 4.70 0.34 29.50
CA SER A 93 6.08 0.16 29.94
C SER A 93 6.75 1.50 30.26
N ILE A 94 7.80 1.43 31.08
CA ILE A 94 8.60 2.57 31.52
C ILE A 94 10.05 2.19 31.33
N ARG A 95 10.80 2.99 30.56
CA ARG A 95 12.24 2.81 30.36
C ARG A 95 12.96 4.10 30.69
N GLN A 96 14.12 3.99 31.34
CA GLN A 96 15.04 5.09 31.48
C GLN A 96 16.07 4.98 30.35
N GLU A 97 16.26 6.04 29.59
CA GLU A 97 17.25 6.09 28.52
C GLU A 97 18.57 6.63 29.09
N PRO A 98 19.72 5.98 28.81
CA PRO A 98 21.01 6.39 29.35
C PRO A 98 21.45 7.72 28.73
N HIS A 99 21.87 8.67 29.57
CA HIS A 99 22.43 9.95 29.14
C HIS A 99 23.35 10.54 30.21
N ASP A 100 24.48 11.12 29.81
CA ASP A 100 25.52 11.58 30.74
C ASP A 100 25.18 12.93 31.41
N GLU A 101 24.28 13.70 30.80
CA GLU A 101 23.91 15.06 31.24
C GLU A 101 22.41 15.23 31.54
N ALA A 102 21.62 14.14 31.51
CA ALA A 102 20.17 14.21 31.72
C ALA A 102 19.60 12.90 32.24
N THR A 103 18.46 12.99 32.94
CA THR A 103 17.66 11.83 33.33
C THR A 103 16.47 11.78 32.41
N VAL A 104 16.43 10.80 31.50
CA VAL A 104 15.41 10.69 30.46
C VAL A 104 14.56 9.44 30.68
N PHE A 105 13.25 9.62 30.76
CA PHE A 105 12.27 8.54 30.85
C PHE A 105 11.41 8.49 29.59
N ARG A 106 11.11 7.28 29.17
CA ARG A 106 10.22 6.97 28.05
C ARG A 106 9.10 6.05 28.53
N PHE A 107 7.86 6.51 28.42
CA PHE A 107 6.65 5.79 28.84
C PHE A 107 5.84 5.39 27.61
N ALA A 108 5.58 4.09 27.43
CA ALA A 108 4.71 3.59 26.38
C ALA A 108 3.25 3.80 26.77
N LEU A 109 2.50 4.63 26.03
CA LEU A 109 1.11 4.95 26.36
C LEU A 109 0.15 3.87 25.82
N SER A 110 -0.90 3.55 26.60
CA SER A 110 -1.91 2.56 26.22
C SER A 110 -3.01 3.09 25.27
N GLY A 111 -3.04 4.41 25.01
CA GLY A 111 -4.02 5.10 24.16
C GLY A 111 -3.73 6.61 24.00
N ARG A 112 -4.67 7.39 23.45
CA ARG A 112 -4.54 8.87 23.35
C ARG A 112 -4.77 9.53 24.70
N VAL A 113 -3.72 9.63 25.50
CA VAL A 113 -3.71 10.40 26.75
C VAL A 113 -3.12 11.77 26.47
N ALA A 114 -3.77 12.84 26.95
CA ALA A 114 -3.24 14.20 26.90
C ALA A 114 -2.63 14.53 28.28
N PRO A 115 -1.30 14.37 28.45
CA PRO A 115 -0.67 14.65 29.74
C PRO A 115 -0.66 16.15 30.00
N ARG A 116 -0.73 16.53 31.27
CA ARG A 116 -0.47 17.89 31.73
C ARG A 116 0.71 17.88 32.68
N VAL A 117 1.50 18.94 32.64
CA VAL A 117 2.66 19.09 33.51
C VAL A 117 2.41 20.26 34.46
N VAL A 118 2.58 19.99 35.74
CA VAL A 118 2.49 20.98 36.83
C VAL A 118 3.71 20.82 37.71
N ARG A 119 4.13 21.90 38.35
CA ARG A 119 5.25 21.89 39.30
C ARG A 119 4.76 22.35 40.67
N GLU A 120 5.07 21.58 41.71
CA GLU A 120 4.75 21.88 43.11
C GLU A 120 6.05 21.88 43.93
N GLY A 121 6.58 23.07 44.22
CA GLY A 121 7.94 23.22 44.77
C GLY A 121 9.00 22.68 43.79
N ALA A 122 9.86 21.79 44.27
CA ALA A 122 10.84 21.08 43.43
C ALA A 122 10.25 19.86 42.70
N ALA A 123 9.03 19.43 43.05
CA ALA A 123 8.42 18.24 42.45
C ALA A 123 7.77 18.54 41.10
N TRP A 124 8.02 17.68 40.12
CA TRP A 124 7.31 17.70 38.84
C TRP A 124 6.18 16.67 38.84
N HIS A 125 4.99 17.12 38.49
CA HIS A 125 3.78 16.30 38.43
C HIS A 125 3.33 16.17 36.98
N VAL A 126 3.31 14.94 36.49
CA VAL A 126 2.75 14.60 35.18
C VAL A 126 1.37 13.99 35.39
N LEU A 127 0.33 14.77 35.11
CA LEU A 127 -1.07 14.43 35.28
C LEU A 127 -1.61 13.79 34.00
N PHE A 128 -2.25 12.63 34.11
CA PHE A 128 -2.87 11.94 32.99
C PHE A 128 -4.39 12.05 33.13
N ALA A 129 -4.98 13.12 32.56
CA ALA A 129 -6.42 13.42 32.66
C ALA A 129 -6.97 14.02 31.35
N SER A 130 -8.27 13.86 31.09
CA SER A 130 -8.93 14.44 29.91
C SER A 130 -9.13 15.95 30.05
N GLY A 131 -8.32 16.75 29.35
CA GLY A 131 -8.53 18.20 29.15
C GLY A 131 -7.28 18.92 28.65
N GLY A 132 -7.42 19.90 27.74
CA GLY A 132 -6.29 20.68 27.20
C GLY A 132 -5.73 21.72 28.18
N GLN A 133 -4.40 21.89 28.23
CA GLN A 133 -3.70 22.88 29.05
C GLN A 133 -3.51 24.20 28.27
N MET A 134 -3.48 25.33 28.97
CA MET A 134 -3.00 26.61 28.44
C MET A 134 -1.48 26.63 28.65
N THR A 135 -0.72 26.71 27.57
CA THR A 135 0.75 26.65 27.57
C THR A 135 1.29 27.92 26.91
N GLU A 136 2.26 28.57 27.54
CA GLU A 136 2.97 29.71 26.95
C GLU A 136 4.08 29.19 26.02
N GLU A 137 4.13 29.68 24.78
CA GLU A 137 5.22 29.31 23.86
C GLU A 137 6.51 30.02 24.27
N PRO A 138 7.68 29.35 24.21
CA PRO A 138 8.95 29.98 24.49
C PRO A 138 9.19 31.14 23.53
N GLY A 139 9.88 32.19 23.98
CA GLY A 139 10.34 33.25 23.10
C GLY A 139 11.34 32.70 22.10
N LEU A 140 10.99 32.69 20.81
CA LEU A 140 11.93 32.38 19.73
C LEU A 140 12.48 33.69 19.16
N VAL A 141 13.78 33.90 19.28
CA VAL A 141 14.44 35.06 18.71
C VAL A 141 15.42 34.64 17.64
N ARG A 142 15.30 35.25 16.45
CA ARG A 142 16.28 35.09 15.38
C ARG A 142 17.54 35.90 15.71
N THR A 143 18.71 35.30 15.51
CA THR A 143 20.00 36.00 15.62
C THR A 143 20.46 36.57 14.27
N GLY A 144 21.17 37.70 14.27
CA GLY A 144 21.88 38.25 13.08
C GLY A 144 23.29 37.65 12.94
N PRO A 145 24.18 38.26 12.15
CA PRO A 145 24.23 38.21 10.67
C PRO A 145 24.21 36.79 10.07
N GLU A 146 24.62 35.75 10.80
CA GLU A 146 24.36 34.35 10.45
C GLU A 146 23.10 33.88 11.18
N PRO A 147 22.04 33.50 10.46
CA PRO A 147 20.76 33.19 11.09
C PRO A 147 20.92 32.04 12.10
N GLY A 148 20.53 32.27 13.34
CA GLY A 148 20.45 31.29 14.42
C GLY A 148 19.10 31.46 15.13
N LEU A 149 18.71 30.47 15.93
CA LEU A 149 17.45 30.48 16.66
C LEU A 149 17.69 30.37 18.16
N LEU A 150 17.43 31.45 18.88
CA LEU A 150 17.54 31.48 20.34
C LEU A 150 16.21 31.05 20.96
N LEU A 151 16.25 29.98 21.75
CA LEU A 151 15.21 29.55 22.68
C LEU A 151 15.41 30.30 24.00
N GLU A 152 14.72 31.44 24.17
CA GLU A 152 14.85 32.24 25.38
C GLU A 152 14.40 31.47 26.62
N GLN A 153 15.05 31.74 27.76
CA GLN A 153 14.76 31.13 29.08
C GLN A 153 15.03 29.62 29.19
N ALA A 154 15.55 28.97 28.15
CA ALA A 154 16.03 27.59 28.26
C ALA A 154 17.29 27.54 29.14
N GLU A 155 17.30 26.67 30.13
CA GLU A 155 18.37 26.58 31.15
C GLU A 155 19.41 25.50 30.83
N GLY A 156 19.15 24.66 29.83
CA GLY A 156 20.06 23.63 29.35
C GLY A 156 19.52 22.96 28.09
N ALA A 157 20.39 22.27 27.36
CA ALA A 157 19.99 21.44 26.24
C ALA A 157 20.90 20.23 26.07
N VAL A 158 20.32 19.12 25.63
CA VAL A 158 21.03 17.88 25.34
C VAL A 158 20.59 17.32 23.99
N THR A 159 21.41 16.41 23.44
CA THR A 159 21.05 15.65 22.25
C THR A 159 21.04 14.17 22.57
N LEU A 160 19.93 13.51 22.22
CA LEU A 160 19.71 12.09 22.46
C LEU A 160 19.39 11.41 21.12
N GLY A 161 19.86 10.18 20.92
CA GLY A 161 19.33 9.32 19.85
C GLY A 161 17.99 8.74 20.29
N ASP A 162 16.95 8.86 19.49
CA ASP A 162 15.64 8.25 19.77
C ASP A 162 15.70 6.73 19.47
N PRO A 163 15.75 5.83 20.47
CA PRO A 163 15.75 4.38 20.26
C PRO A 163 14.52 3.80 19.56
N VAL A 164 13.41 4.54 19.41
CA VAL A 164 12.25 4.10 18.63
C VAL A 164 12.43 4.49 17.17
N VAL A 165 12.67 5.78 16.93
CA VAL A 165 12.64 6.37 15.58
C VAL A 165 14.00 6.25 14.88
N GLY A 166 15.10 6.18 15.64
CA GLY A 166 16.46 6.06 15.14
C GLY A 166 17.13 7.39 14.75
N ASP A 167 16.42 8.50 14.84
CA ASP A 167 16.98 9.84 14.58
C ASP A 167 17.52 10.50 15.84
N ARG A 168 18.24 11.60 15.67
CA ARG A 168 18.72 12.42 16.80
C ARG A 168 17.69 13.50 17.12
N ILE A 169 17.36 13.61 18.39
CA ILE A 169 16.50 14.65 18.93
C ILE A 169 17.30 15.56 19.85
N GLY A 170 17.10 16.87 19.70
CA GLY A 170 17.54 17.86 20.68
C GLY A 170 16.42 18.12 21.68
N ILE A 171 16.78 18.33 22.93
CA ILE A 171 15.86 18.61 24.04
C ILE A 171 16.39 19.84 24.76
N ALA A 172 15.56 20.87 24.94
CA ALA A 172 15.85 22.04 25.77
C ALA A 172 14.95 22.07 27.01
N PHE A 173 15.56 22.30 28.16
CA PHE A 173 14.92 22.22 29.47
C PHE A 173 14.57 23.60 30.02
N TYR A 174 13.42 23.68 30.68
CA TYR A 174 12.90 24.91 31.27
C TYR A 174 12.52 24.65 32.73
N GLY A 175 12.99 25.49 33.65
CA GLY A 175 12.64 25.41 35.07
C GLY A 175 11.27 26.01 35.37
N ASN A 176 10.88 27.07 34.66
CA ASN A 176 9.56 27.67 34.81
C ASN A 176 8.46 26.77 34.22
N PRO A 177 7.43 26.39 35.00
CA PRO A 177 6.36 25.54 34.52
C PRO A 177 5.47 26.28 33.51
N GLY A 178 5.00 25.56 32.49
CA GLY A 178 4.05 26.08 31.51
C GLY A 178 4.68 26.74 30.28
N ILE A 179 6.02 26.77 30.19
CA ILE A 179 6.74 27.17 28.97
C ILE A 179 6.97 25.93 28.12
N ALA A 180 6.40 25.89 26.91
CA ALA A 180 6.68 24.79 25.98
C ALA A 180 6.49 25.14 24.52
N MET A 181 7.25 24.49 23.65
CA MET A 181 7.05 24.54 22.20
C MET A 181 5.76 23.78 21.84
N ALA A 182 4.60 24.43 22.01
CA ALA A 182 3.29 23.77 21.95
C ALA A 182 2.87 23.34 20.54
N ARG A 183 3.51 23.89 19.49
CA ARG A 183 3.19 23.64 18.09
C ARG A 183 4.38 23.02 17.35
N ALA A 184 4.07 22.21 16.35
CA ALA A 184 5.06 21.73 15.42
C ALA A 184 5.47 22.89 14.50
N VAL A 185 6.77 23.12 14.37
CA VAL A 185 7.33 24.08 13.43
C VAL A 185 8.36 23.35 12.60
N ASP A 186 8.08 23.18 11.31
CA ASP A 186 8.98 22.50 10.39
C ASP A 186 9.88 23.51 9.69
N LEU A 187 11.19 23.41 9.95
CA LEU A 187 12.22 24.22 9.30
C LEU A 187 13.08 23.31 8.42
N VAL A 188 13.92 23.92 7.58
CA VAL A 188 14.78 23.17 6.65
C VAL A 188 15.78 22.27 7.40
N ASN A 189 16.33 22.75 8.51
CA ASN A 189 17.42 22.08 9.24
C ASN A 189 16.98 21.35 10.51
N LEU A 190 15.76 21.63 11.00
CA LEU A 190 15.20 20.99 12.19
C LEU A 190 13.67 21.03 12.15
N SER A 191 13.01 20.12 12.87
CA SER A 191 11.55 20.19 13.10
C SER A 191 11.29 20.24 14.59
N PHE A 192 10.60 21.26 15.09
CA PHE A 192 10.13 21.26 16.47
C PHE A 192 9.02 20.23 16.66
N ILE A 193 9.12 19.48 17.75
CA ILE A 193 8.16 18.49 18.22
C ILE A 193 7.25 19.18 19.24
N PRO A 194 5.91 19.06 19.13
CA PRO A 194 5.00 19.58 20.13
C PRO A 194 5.34 19.06 21.53
N ALA A 195 5.66 19.99 22.42
CA ALA A 195 6.02 19.74 23.81
C ALA A 195 4.95 20.29 24.76
N ILE A 196 4.82 19.62 25.90
CA ILE A 196 3.94 20.00 27.02
C ILE A 196 4.70 20.87 28.03
N GLN A 197 6.00 20.61 28.17
CA GLN A 197 6.98 21.41 28.92
C GLN A 197 8.29 21.43 28.13
N GLY A 198 8.95 22.58 28.07
CA GLY A 198 10.22 22.77 27.37
C GLY A 198 10.12 22.67 25.84
N ALA A 199 11.23 22.36 25.18
CA ALA A 199 11.25 22.21 23.72
C ALA A 199 11.97 20.93 23.33
N ALA A 200 11.50 20.29 22.26
CA ALA A 200 12.18 19.19 21.61
C ALA A 200 12.16 19.40 20.11
N TRP A 201 13.21 18.97 19.41
CA TRP A 201 13.27 19.06 17.96
C TRP A 201 13.99 17.86 17.35
N ARG A 202 13.55 17.48 16.15
CA ARG A 202 14.29 16.55 15.28
C ARG A 202 15.42 17.31 14.60
N ILE A 203 16.62 16.75 14.67
CA ILE A 203 17.80 17.26 13.98
C ILE A 203 17.80 16.72 12.54
N LYS A 204 17.67 17.59 11.52
CA LYS A 204 17.76 17.18 10.10
C LYS A 204 19.17 17.39 9.53
N SER A 205 19.92 18.33 10.08
CA SER A 205 21.29 18.64 9.65
C SER A 205 22.31 18.18 10.69
N PRO A 206 23.34 17.40 10.32
CA PRO A 206 24.27 16.79 11.27
C PRO A 206 25.19 17.79 11.98
N ASP A 207 25.33 18.99 11.43
CA ASP A 207 26.12 20.11 11.96
C ASP A 207 25.29 21.10 12.81
N LEU A 208 24.02 20.78 13.09
CA LEU A 208 23.20 21.57 14.01
C LEU A 208 23.75 21.44 15.44
N GLN A 209 24.05 22.58 16.04
CA GLN A 209 24.52 22.67 17.42
C GLN A 209 23.48 23.36 18.30
N ALA A 210 23.44 22.96 19.57
CA ALA A 210 22.66 23.60 20.61
C ALA A 210 23.63 24.08 21.68
N THR A 211 23.83 25.39 21.75
CA THR A 211 24.80 26.01 22.68
C THR A 211 24.05 26.78 23.76
N VAL A 212 24.37 26.51 25.02
CA VAL A 212 23.76 27.18 26.18
C VAL A 212 24.42 28.55 26.42
N PHE A 213 23.60 29.58 26.55
CA PHE A 213 23.96 30.96 26.87
C PHE A 213 23.17 31.45 28.09
N GLU A 214 23.60 32.54 28.73
CA GLU A 214 22.87 33.09 29.91
C GLU A 214 21.41 33.44 29.63
N ARG A 215 21.06 33.75 28.37
CA ARG A 215 19.70 34.12 27.95
C ARG A 215 18.84 32.96 27.47
N GLY A 216 19.42 31.78 27.25
CA GLY A 216 18.72 30.66 26.61
C GLY A 216 19.64 29.73 25.83
N VAL A 217 19.04 28.88 25.01
CA VAL A 217 19.77 27.93 24.15
C VAL A 217 19.76 28.44 22.72
N LEU A 218 20.93 28.68 22.14
CA LEU A 218 21.07 29.02 20.73
C LEU A 218 21.17 27.73 19.90
N LEU A 219 20.26 27.58 18.95
CA LEU A 219 20.36 26.60 17.89
C LEU A 219 21.01 27.26 16.68
N ASP A 220 22.14 26.73 16.23
CA ASP A 220 22.88 27.29 15.10
C ASP A 220 23.68 26.24 14.32
N ARG A 221 24.26 26.70 13.20
CA ARG A 221 25.09 25.94 12.26
C ARG A 221 26.21 26.86 11.78
N ALA A 222 27.33 26.28 11.34
CA ALA A 222 28.47 27.04 10.81
C ALA A 222 28.12 27.87 9.56
N GLU A 223 27.18 27.42 8.74
CA GLU A 223 26.69 28.13 7.54
C GLU A 223 25.44 28.98 7.80
N GLY A 224 24.97 29.03 9.06
CA GLY A 224 23.69 29.62 9.45
C GLY A 224 22.48 28.69 9.24
N LEU A 225 21.45 28.90 10.06
CA LEU A 225 20.16 28.24 9.95
C LEU A 225 19.32 28.85 8.81
N ASN A 226 18.96 28.02 7.84
CA ASN A 226 17.88 28.34 6.93
C ASN A 226 16.52 28.27 7.65
N LEU A 227 15.95 29.44 7.93
CA LEU A 227 14.67 29.62 8.61
C LEU A 227 13.49 29.77 7.61
N GLY A 228 13.74 29.77 6.29
CA GLY A 228 12.71 30.04 5.29
C GLY A 228 11.97 31.37 5.51
N ASN A 229 10.68 31.43 5.15
CA ASN A 229 9.80 32.60 5.33
C ASN A 229 9.21 32.70 6.76
N TRP A 230 9.75 31.95 7.72
CA TRP A 230 9.24 31.91 9.08
C TRP A 230 9.58 33.22 9.83
N LYS A 231 8.57 33.80 10.51
CA LYS A 231 8.70 35.04 11.30
C LYS A 231 8.46 34.77 12.79
N PRO A 232 9.35 35.20 13.70
CA PRO A 232 9.11 35.08 15.14
C PRO A 232 8.10 36.12 15.66
N GLY A 233 6.98 35.64 16.21
CA GLY A 233 6.16 36.29 17.26
C GLY A 233 5.07 37.32 16.88
N GLY A 234 3.79 36.97 17.11
CA GLY A 234 2.67 37.90 17.25
C GLY A 234 1.28 37.32 16.97
N LEU A 235 0.55 36.90 18.02
CA LEU A 235 -0.87 36.52 17.97
C LEU A 235 -1.74 37.58 17.27
N GLN A 236 -2.58 37.17 16.32
CA GLN A 236 -3.93 37.73 16.23
C GLN A 236 -4.84 36.91 17.13
N SER A 237 -5.25 37.52 18.24
CA SER A 237 -6.42 37.12 19.01
C SER A 237 -7.65 37.19 18.10
N HIS A 238 -8.29 36.04 17.83
CA HIS A 238 -9.69 36.00 17.46
C HIS A 238 -10.44 35.22 18.54
N VAL A 239 -10.80 35.96 19.59
CA VAL A 239 -12.01 35.70 20.36
C VAL A 239 -12.86 36.94 20.14
N ASP A 240 -13.86 36.82 19.26
CA ASP A 240 -15.22 37.24 19.57
C ASP A 240 -16.15 36.54 18.59
N GLY A 241 -17.08 35.78 19.17
CA GLY A 241 -18.12 35.09 18.42
C GLY A 241 -19.26 36.03 18.09
N THR A 242 -19.73 35.93 16.86
CA THR A 242 -21.16 35.96 16.53
C THR A 242 -21.34 35.08 15.31
N GLY A 243 -22.35 34.21 15.34
CA GLY A 243 -22.60 33.24 14.29
C GLY A 243 -22.86 33.89 12.93
N HIS A 244 -22.71 33.11 11.86
CA HIS A 244 -23.78 32.77 10.92
C HIS A 244 -23.25 31.68 9.98
N ALA A 245 -24.13 30.74 9.67
CA ALA A 245 -23.91 29.65 8.73
C ALA A 245 -23.75 30.17 7.28
N ALA A 246 -23.40 29.21 6.41
CA ALA A 246 -23.45 29.25 4.95
C ALA A 246 -22.17 29.82 4.30
N THR A 247 -21.69 29.37 3.14
CA THR A 247 -22.23 28.51 2.07
C THR A 247 -21.05 28.09 1.20
N MET A 248 -21.16 26.96 0.48
CA MET A 248 -20.36 26.74 -0.73
C MET A 248 -20.67 27.84 -1.77
N PRO A 249 -19.70 28.26 -2.59
CA PRO A 249 -19.98 28.90 -3.87
C PRO A 249 -19.98 27.88 -5.00
N ASP A 250 -21.02 28.03 -5.82
CA ASP A 250 -21.42 27.24 -6.98
C ASP A 250 -20.46 27.27 -8.18
N ASP A 251 -20.65 26.25 -9.02
CA ASP A 251 -20.42 26.23 -10.47
C ASP A 251 -20.87 27.51 -11.21
N PRO A 252 -20.35 27.72 -12.43
CA PRO A 252 -21.19 28.21 -13.52
C PRO A 252 -21.23 27.21 -14.68
N ALA A 253 -22.46 26.80 -15.02
CA ALA A 253 -22.76 25.91 -16.13
C ALA A 253 -23.17 26.68 -17.40
N HIS A 254 -22.78 26.10 -18.55
CA HIS A 254 -23.39 26.09 -19.89
C HIS A 254 -23.78 27.38 -20.65
N ALA A 255 -23.26 27.47 -21.88
CA ALA A 255 -24.03 27.91 -23.04
C ALA A 255 -23.75 26.98 -24.24
N ASP A 256 -24.84 26.45 -24.78
CA ASP A 256 -25.05 25.54 -25.89
C ASP A 256 -24.91 26.25 -27.25
N LEU A 257 -24.43 25.56 -28.29
CA LEU A 257 -24.86 25.69 -29.69
C LEU A 257 -24.38 24.48 -30.52
N SER A 258 -25.33 23.64 -30.91
CA SER A 258 -25.24 22.64 -31.97
C SER A 258 -25.27 23.26 -33.39
N GLU A 259 -24.74 22.47 -34.35
CA GLU A 259 -25.01 22.41 -35.80
C GLU A 259 -23.84 22.71 -36.75
N GLY A 260 -23.40 21.66 -37.46
CA GLY A 260 -23.54 21.64 -38.91
C GLY A 260 -22.31 21.77 -39.81
N VAL A 261 -22.09 20.71 -40.61
CA VAL A 261 -21.66 20.72 -42.04
C VAL A 261 -20.17 20.49 -42.37
N SER A 262 -19.92 19.25 -42.81
CA SER A 262 -19.05 18.72 -43.89
C SER A 262 -17.96 19.58 -44.55
N GLY A 263 -16.80 18.95 -44.84
CA GLY A 263 -15.87 19.45 -45.87
C GLY A 263 -14.53 18.73 -46.00
N HIS A 264 -14.54 17.60 -46.71
CA HIS A 264 -13.49 17.02 -47.58
C HIS A 264 -12.06 17.63 -47.69
N ALA A 265 -11.09 16.72 -47.70
CA ALA A 265 -10.06 16.51 -48.75
C ALA A 265 -8.56 16.86 -48.48
N THR A 266 -7.76 15.78 -48.62
CA THR A 266 -6.54 15.62 -49.47
C THR A 266 -5.16 16.13 -49.03
N GLY A 267 -4.17 15.26 -49.25
CA GLY A 267 -2.73 15.54 -49.42
C GLY A 267 -1.85 14.61 -48.58
N ALA A 268 -1.55 13.35 -48.95
CA ALA A 268 -0.64 12.88 -50.01
C ALA A 268 0.80 13.42 -49.91
N GLY A 269 1.78 12.52 -49.79
CA GLY A 269 3.21 12.82 -49.91
C GLY A 269 4.12 11.67 -49.47
N ARG A 270 4.36 10.70 -50.37
CA ARG A 270 5.21 9.52 -50.19
C ARG A 270 6.36 9.58 -51.22
N ALA A 271 7.54 9.04 -50.84
CA ALA A 271 8.71 8.67 -51.68
C ALA A 271 9.55 9.87 -52.23
N THR A 272 10.86 9.84 -52.45
CA THR A 272 11.91 8.87 -52.87
C THR A 272 13.28 9.40 -52.36
N GLY A 273 14.42 8.71 -52.21
CA GLY A 273 15.07 7.66 -52.99
C GLY A 273 16.15 8.24 -53.94
N VAL A 274 17.44 8.23 -53.56
CA VAL A 274 18.64 8.41 -54.44
C VAL A 274 19.84 7.70 -53.75
N HIS A 275 20.24 6.48 -54.17
CA HIS A 275 21.39 6.12 -55.02
C HIS A 275 22.74 6.79 -54.68
N ASN A 276 23.78 6.03 -54.35
CA ASN A 276 24.74 5.53 -55.36
C ASN A 276 25.75 4.50 -54.79
N ASP A 277 26.12 3.56 -55.65
CA ASP A 277 27.07 2.47 -55.46
C ASP A 277 28.51 2.83 -55.93
N ALA A 278 29.45 2.02 -55.44
CA ALA A 278 30.69 1.52 -56.08
C ALA A 278 31.96 2.39 -56.24
N ALA A 279 33.06 1.91 -55.61
CA ALA A 279 34.31 1.41 -56.21
C ALA A 279 35.37 1.25 -55.09
N ALA A 280 35.87 0.05 -54.74
CA ALA A 280 37.07 -0.63 -55.29
C ALA A 280 38.32 0.29 -55.33
N SER A 281 39.54 -0.07 -54.91
CA SER A 281 40.19 -1.27 -54.38
C SER A 281 41.69 -0.90 -54.16
N HIS A 282 42.48 -1.83 -53.60
CA HIS A 282 43.96 -1.94 -53.63
C HIS A 282 44.77 -1.26 -52.50
N THR A 283 45.26 -2.04 -51.51
CA THR A 283 46.58 -2.75 -51.43
C THR A 283 47.78 -1.78 -51.40
N GLY A 284 48.78 -1.88 -50.53
CA GLY A 284 49.16 -2.91 -49.57
C GLY A 284 50.51 -2.55 -48.93
N ALA A 285 50.88 -3.40 -47.98
CA ALA A 285 52.11 -3.53 -47.18
C ALA A 285 53.42 -2.83 -47.60
N GLY A 286 54.21 -2.45 -46.58
CA GLY A 286 55.65 -2.23 -46.67
C GLY A 286 56.31 -2.20 -45.29
N THR A 287 57.12 -3.21 -45.00
CA THR A 287 57.94 -3.44 -43.81
C THR A 287 59.28 -2.69 -43.84
N HIS A 288 59.93 -2.53 -42.68
CA HIS A 288 61.39 -2.39 -42.35
C HIS A 288 61.52 -1.46 -41.14
N GLY A 289 62.26 -1.70 -40.05
CA GLY A 289 63.51 -2.47 -39.86
C GLY A 289 64.64 -1.47 -39.55
N GLY A 290 65.21 -1.48 -38.33
CA GLY A 290 66.38 -0.64 -38.00
C GLY A 290 66.73 -0.58 -36.50
N ASP A 291 67.71 -1.37 -36.10
CA ASP A 291 68.39 -1.45 -34.80
C ASP A 291 69.47 -0.36 -34.59
N ALA A 292 69.83 -0.16 -33.31
CA ALA A 292 71.13 0.29 -32.77
C ALA A 292 71.55 1.77 -32.98
N ASP A 293 72.40 2.43 -32.19
CA ASP A 293 73.37 2.01 -31.18
C ASP A 293 73.82 3.23 -30.33
N THR A 294 74.36 2.94 -29.14
CA THR A 294 75.45 3.64 -28.39
C THR A 294 75.37 5.11 -27.93
N GLY A 295 75.79 5.33 -26.66
CA GLY A 295 76.98 6.17 -26.43
C GLY A 295 76.95 7.21 -25.31
N ASP A 296 77.33 6.77 -24.10
CA ASP A 296 78.15 7.43 -23.05
C ASP A 296 78.33 8.96 -22.98
N GLY A 297 78.28 9.48 -21.73
CA GLY A 297 79.49 10.10 -21.15
C GLY A 297 79.40 11.52 -20.55
N HIS A 298 79.35 11.56 -19.21
CA HIS A 298 80.08 12.45 -18.29
C HIS A 298 79.73 13.95 -18.15
N GLY A 299 79.67 14.40 -16.88
CA GLY A 299 79.86 15.81 -16.51
C GLY A 299 79.32 16.19 -15.13
N ILE A 300 80.18 16.16 -14.13
CA ILE A 300 79.95 16.55 -12.73
C ILE A 300 79.91 18.08 -12.60
N ASP A 301 79.01 18.64 -11.79
CA ASP A 301 79.34 19.75 -10.88
C ASP A 301 78.34 19.90 -9.73
N ALA A 302 78.88 20.29 -8.57
CA ALA A 302 78.23 20.28 -7.25
C ALA A 302 77.97 21.69 -6.70
N ARG A 303 77.11 21.74 -5.66
CA ARG A 303 76.68 22.85 -4.76
C ARG A 303 75.36 23.50 -5.22
N GLU A 304 74.35 23.77 -4.39
CA GLU A 304 74.31 24.05 -2.94
C GLU A 304 72.84 23.97 -2.42
N ASN A 305 72.66 23.45 -1.21
CA ASN A 305 71.60 23.68 -0.21
C ASN A 305 70.17 24.10 -0.62
N GLY A 306 69.20 23.28 -0.22
CA GLY A 306 67.79 23.66 -0.07
C GLY A 306 66.94 22.55 0.53
N ALA A 307 67.02 22.34 1.84
CA ALA A 307 66.10 21.46 2.55
C ALA A 307 64.73 22.14 2.65
N THR A 308 63.76 21.71 1.84
CA THR A 308 62.34 22.01 2.02
C THR A 308 61.50 20.75 1.82
N THR A 309 61.07 20.15 2.94
CA THR A 309 59.77 19.52 3.15
C THR A 309 59.01 19.04 1.90
N GLY A 310 59.38 17.85 1.39
CA GLY A 310 58.57 17.10 0.44
C GLY A 310 57.69 16.08 1.17
N HIS A 311 56.51 16.50 1.62
CA HIS A 311 55.45 15.60 2.16
C HIS A 311 54.05 16.23 1.94
N ARG A 312 53.75 16.69 0.72
CA ARG A 312 52.40 17.18 0.38
C ARG A 312 51.85 16.84 -1.02
N ASP A 313 52.59 16.17 -1.90
CA ASP A 313 52.16 16.04 -3.31
C ASP A 313 51.68 14.64 -3.76
N ALA A 314 51.48 13.68 -2.85
CA ALA A 314 51.11 12.31 -3.25
C ALA A 314 49.61 12.10 -3.59
N ALA A 315 48.71 13.05 -3.27
CA ALA A 315 47.26 12.83 -3.39
C ALA A 315 46.61 13.45 -4.63
N VAL A 316 47.32 14.31 -5.38
CA VAL A 316 46.77 15.08 -6.52
C VAL A 316 47.43 14.72 -7.86
N ASP A 317 48.55 13.99 -7.83
CA ASP A 317 49.30 13.58 -9.03
C ASP A 317 48.92 12.16 -9.54
N ALA A 318 47.73 11.64 -9.21
CA ALA A 318 47.20 10.48 -9.91
C ALA A 318 46.82 10.91 -11.34
N GLU A 319 47.66 10.52 -12.31
CA GLU A 319 47.52 10.78 -13.74
C GLU A 319 46.08 10.69 -14.27
N LEU A 320 45.78 11.53 -15.25
CA LEU A 320 44.57 11.58 -16.09
C LEU A 320 44.31 10.27 -16.86
N THR A 321 44.13 9.14 -16.19
CA THR A 321 43.72 7.90 -16.86
C THR A 321 42.21 7.80 -16.90
N PHE A 322 41.62 8.54 -17.84
CA PHE A 322 40.27 8.27 -18.36
C PHE A 322 40.40 7.24 -19.49
N GLY A 323 40.67 5.99 -19.12
CA GLY A 323 40.81 4.87 -20.05
C GLY A 323 39.62 3.89 -19.97
N PRO A 324 39.48 2.99 -20.95
CA PRO A 324 38.53 1.87 -20.84
C PRO A 324 38.83 1.09 -19.56
N GLY A 325 37.86 0.97 -18.65
CA GLY A 325 38.01 0.32 -17.34
C GLY A 325 38.26 1.25 -16.14
N ASN A 326 38.27 2.56 -16.33
CA ASN A 326 38.33 3.54 -15.23
C ASN A 326 37.47 4.81 -15.51
N LEU A 327 36.39 4.66 -16.27
CA LEU A 327 35.52 5.80 -16.58
C LEU A 327 34.79 6.28 -15.33
N LEU A 328 34.14 5.35 -14.63
CA LEU A 328 33.45 5.61 -13.37
C LEU A 328 34.44 5.69 -12.20
N GLY A 329 35.30 4.67 -12.04
CA GLY A 329 36.35 4.64 -11.02
C GLY A 329 35.79 4.59 -9.59
N LEU A 330 34.57 4.09 -9.40
CA LEU A 330 33.92 4.03 -8.10
C LEU A 330 34.53 2.95 -7.21
N ALA A 331 35.07 1.89 -7.81
CA ALA A 331 35.80 0.83 -7.11
C ALA A 331 37.07 1.32 -6.39
N SER A 332 37.63 2.45 -6.85
CA SER A 332 38.85 3.02 -6.26
C SER A 332 38.59 3.85 -4.99
N VAL A 333 37.33 4.13 -4.67
CA VAL A 333 36.96 4.95 -3.50
C VAL A 333 36.87 4.06 -2.26
N ASP A 334 37.63 4.41 -1.21
CA ASP A 334 37.54 3.71 0.07
C ASP A 334 36.27 4.13 0.83
N VAL A 335 35.34 3.17 1.03
CA VAL A 335 34.04 3.40 1.70
C VAL A 335 33.96 2.59 3.01
N THR A 336 35.09 2.34 3.67
CA THR A 336 35.15 1.44 4.83
C THR A 336 34.26 1.88 6.01
N MET A 337 34.04 3.18 6.24
CA MET A 337 33.17 3.67 7.33
C MET A 337 32.39 4.94 6.92
N PRO A 338 31.14 5.16 7.36
CA PRO A 338 30.41 6.41 7.08
C PRO A 338 31.14 7.68 7.55
N SER A 339 31.99 7.57 8.58
CA SER A 339 32.82 8.68 9.08
C SER A 339 33.97 9.07 8.15
N THR A 340 34.39 8.21 7.21
CA THR A 340 35.49 8.52 6.27
C THR A 340 35.04 9.43 5.14
N TYR A 341 33.74 9.49 4.83
CA TYR A 341 33.20 10.40 3.79
C TYR A 341 33.64 11.85 4.02
N TRP A 342 33.44 12.39 5.24
CA TRP A 342 33.77 13.79 5.53
C TRP A 342 35.28 14.04 5.51
N GLN A 343 36.08 13.07 5.94
CA GLN A 343 37.53 13.16 5.90
C GLN A 343 38.04 13.19 4.46
N GLN A 344 37.58 12.26 3.62
CA GLN A 344 37.91 12.21 2.19
C GLN A 344 37.45 13.47 1.47
N LYS A 345 36.21 13.92 1.72
CA LYS A 345 35.70 15.18 1.17
C LYS A 345 36.60 16.36 1.55
N GLN A 346 36.99 16.49 2.81
CA GLN A 346 37.90 17.55 3.27
C GLN A 346 39.28 17.50 2.59
N THR A 347 39.78 16.32 2.22
CA THR A 347 41.03 16.22 1.46
C THR A 347 40.91 16.68 0.00
N ILE A 348 39.74 16.53 -0.62
CA ILE A 348 39.52 16.90 -2.04
C ILE A 348 39.12 18.38 -2.18
N MET A 349 38.36 18.92 -1.21
CA MET A 349 37.81 20.29 -1.25
C MET A 349 38.80 21.41 -1.58
N PRO A 350 40.05 21.42 -1.07
CA PRO A 350 41.03 22.45 -1.42
C PRO A 350 41.31 22.54 -2.92
N GLY A 351 41.22 21.43 -3.66
CA GLY A 351 41.46 21.38 -5.10
C GLY A 351 40.43 22.15 -5.94
N ILE A 352 39.24 22.43 -5.40
CA ILE A 352 38.24 23.29 -6.08
C ILE A 352 38.73 24.74 -6.16
N GLY A 353 39.58 25.16 -5.21
CA GLY A 353 40.15 26.50 -5.15
C GLY A 353 41.50 26.65 -5.86
N ASP A 354 41.98 25.63 -6.58
CA ASP A 354 43.27 25.68 -7.27
C ASP A 354 43.23 26.66 -8.47
N ASP A 355 44.31 27.39 -8.69
CA ASP A 355 44.41 28.35 -9.80
C ASP A 355 44.30 27.65 -11.17
N ARG A 356 44.78 26.41 -11.26
CA ARG A 356 44.75 25.58 -12.47
C ARG A 356 43.37 24.98 -12.72
N ALA A 357 42.83 25.22 -13.92
CA ALA A 357 41.51 24.75 -14.31
C ALA A 357 41.42 23.21 -14.43
N ASP A 358 42.50 22.56 -14.84
CA ASP A 358 42.60 21.09 -14.92
C ASP A 358 42.60 20.45 -13.53
N ARG A 359 43.24 21.07 -12.54
CA ARG A 359 43.19 20.60 -11.14
C ARG A 359 41.81 20.79 -10.51
N ARG A 360 41.14 21.91 -10.79
CA ARG A 360 39.74 22.13 -10.40
C ARG A 360 38.78 21.12 -11.01
N PHE A 361 38.99 20.79 -12.29
CA PHE A 361 38.25 19.74 -12.97
C PHE A 361 38.39 18.40 -12.24
N MET A 362 39.63 18.00 -11.93
CA MET A 362 39.90 16.75 -11.22
C MET A 362 39.29 16.72 -9.82
N ALA A 363 39.31 17.83 -9.08
CA ALA A 363 38.67 17.93 -7.78
C ALA A 363 37.15 17.71 -7.87
N HIS A 364 36.49 18.27 -8.88
CA HIS A 364 35.06 18.04 -9.11
C HIS A 364 34.75 16.60 -9.53
N VAL A 365 35.56 15.98 -10.39
CA VAL A 365 35.40 14.57 -10.75
C VAL A 365 35.59 13.66 -9.52
N ALA A 366 36.60 13.92 -8.70
CA ALA A 366 36.85 13.16 -7.47
C ALA A 366 35.70 13.30 -6.45
N LEU A 367 35.12 14.50 -6.32
CA LEU A 367 33.93 14.72 -5.48
C LEU A 367 32.69 14.04 -6.06
N ALA A 368 32.52 14.01 -7.38
CA ALA A 368 31.43 13.26 -8.01
C ALA A 368 31.56 11.76 -7.70
N ARG A 369 32.74 11.17 -7.90
CA ARG A 369 33.02 9.77 -7.58
C ARG A 369 32.79 9.45 -6.11
N LEU A 370 33.30 10.28 -5.21
CA LEU A 370 33.10 10.13 -3.77
C LEU A 370 31.61 10.17 -3.40
N ASN A 371 30.86 11.14 -3.94
CA ASN A 371 29.43 11.23 -3.66
C ASN A 371 28.66 10.02 -4.19
N LEU A 372 28.95 9.56 -5.40
CA LEU A 372 28.31 8.36 -5.96
C LEU A 372 28.65 7.11 -5.16
N ALA A 373 29.89 6.91 -4.72
CA ALA A 373 30.29 5.74 -3.94
C ALA A 373 29.53 5.61 -2.59
N TYR A 374 28.95 6.72 -2.09
CA TYR A 374 28.12 6.76 -0.89
C TYR A 374 26.61 6.98 -1.19
N GLY A 375 26.18 6.88 -2.46
CA GLY A 375 24.76 7.01 -2.86
C GLY A 375 24.23 8.46 -2.98
N PHE A 376 25.10 9.48 -2.92
CA PHE A 376 24.72 10.89 -3.02
C PHE A 376 24.60 11.36 -4.48
N GLY A 377 23.63 10.82 -5.22
CA GLY A 377 23.45 11.04 -6.66
C GLY A 377 23.27 12.51 -7.08
N ARG A 378 22.51 13.30 -6.32
CA ARG A 378 22.22 14.71 -6.68
C ARG A 378 23.43 15.63 -6.48
N GLU A 379 24.18 15.40 -5.40
CA GLU A 379 25.42 16.09 -5.07
C GLU A 379 26.50 15.78 -6.10
N ALA A 380 26.60 14.51 -6.51
CA ALA A 380 27.51 14.10 -7.56
C ALA A 380 27.23 14.84 -8.89
N LEU A 381 25.96 14.92 -9.29
CA LEU A 381 25.57 15.61 -10.52
C LEU A 381 25.91 17.09 -10.55
N SER A 382 25.84 17.74 -9.39
CA SER A 382 26.25 19.14 -9.26
C SER A 382 27.74 19.30 -9.58
N HIS A 383 28.58 18.38 -9.09
CA HIS A 383 30.00 18.38 -9.39
C HIS A 383 30.32 17.95 -10.84
N VAL A 384 29.56 17.02 -11.41
CA VAL A 384 29.67 16.66 -12.84
C VAL A 384 29.37 17.87 -13.73
N ALA A 385 28.32 18.63 -13.41
CA ALA A 385 27.98 19.85 -14.14
C ALA A 385 29.09 20.91 -14.04
N LEU A 386 29.69 21.09 -12.86
CA LEU A 386 30.81 22.01 -12.66
C LEU A 386 32.06 21.57 -13.42
N ALA A 387 32.42 20.28 -13.37
CA ALA A 387 33.54 19.72 -14.13
C ALA A 387 33.34 19.92 -15.64
N ARG A 388 32.10 19.75 -16.15
CA ARG A 388 31.79 19.97 -17.56
C ARG A 388 32.09 21.40 -18.04
N THR A 389 31.94 22.42 -17.18
CA THR A 389 32.29 23.80 -17.56
C THR A 389 33.80 24.03 -17.69
N LEU A 390 34.62 23.19 -17.05
CA LEU A 390 36.08 23.24 -17.06
C LEU A 390 36.72 22.38 -18.16
N LEU A 391 35.92 21.54 -18.82
CA LEU A 391 36.35 20.62 -19.87
C LEU A 391 37.16 21.28 -21.03
N PRO A 392 36.86 22.53 -21.48
CA PRO A 392 37.67 23.19 -22.51
C PRO A 392 39.14 23.43 -22.09
N ALA A 393 39.43 23.44 -20.79
CA ALA A 393 40.78 23.61 -20.25
C ALA A 393 41.57 22.28 -20.16
N ILE A 394 40.93 21.15 -20.44
CA ILE A 394 41.57 19.83 -20.49
C ILE A 394 42.27 19.63 -21.82
N ASP A 395 43.46 19.03 -21.77
CA ASP A 395 44.26 18.68 -22.94
C ASP A 395 43.44 17.90 -23.98
N GLU A 396 43.60 18.27 -25.25
CA GLU A 396 42.81 17.71 -26.35
C GLU A 396 42.89 16.18 -26.43
N ASN A 397 44.07 15.62 -26.15
CA ASN A 397 44.29 14.17 -26.13
C ASN A 397 43.57 13.45 -24.98
N ALA A 398 43.28 14.14 -23.87
CA ALA A 398 42.58 13.57 -22.70
C ALA A 398 41.08 13.94 -22.66
N ARG A 399 40.66 14.92 -23.47
CA ARG A 399 39.32 15.51 -23.43
C ARG A 399 38.22 14.50 -23.76
N SER A 400 38.42 13.65 -24.76
CA SER A 400 37.42 12.63 -25.14
C SER A 400 37.19 11.61 -24.01
N GLY A 401 38.24 11.15 -23.34
CA GLY A 401 38.13 10.29 -22.16
C GLY A 401 37.40 10.98 -21.01
N ALA A 402 37.73 12.25 -20.76
CA ALA A 402 37.06 13.07 -19.76
C ALA A 402 35.55 13.26 -20.05
N GLU A 403 35.17 13.47 -21.32
CA GLU A 403 33.77 13.55 -21.75
C GLU A 403 33.01 12.24 -21.45
N MET A 404 33.60 11.10 -21.80
CA MET A 404 33.03 9.77 -21.53
C MET A 404 32.87 9.53 -20.02
N ALA A 405 33.90 9.85 -19.22
CA ALA A 405 33.84 9.71 -17.77
C ALA A 405 32.73 10.59 -17.16
N LEU A 406 32.61 11.85 -17.58
CA LEU A 406 31.53 12.73 -17.11
C LEU A 406 30.14 12.22 -17.51
N ALA A 407 29.99 11.68 -18.71
CA ALA A 407 28.72 11.09 -19.15
C ALA A 407 28.34 9.86 -18.32
N ALA A 408 29.30 8.97 -18.06
CA ALA A 408 29.08 7.81 -17.21
C ALA A 408 28.70 8.21 -15.77
N LEU A 409 29.44 9.14 -15.17
CA LEU A 409 29.15 9.67 -13.83
C LEU A 409 27.79 10.38 -13.77
N GLU A 410 27.41 11.13 -14.81
CA GLU A 410 26.09 11.75 -14.91
C GLU A 410 24.97 10.71 -14.93
N ALA A 411 25.15 9.65 -15.72
CA ALA A 411 24.13 8.63 -15.81
C ALA A 411 23.97 7.85 -14.50
N VAL A 412 25.07 7.46 -13.84
CA VAL A 412 25.01 6.85 -12.51
C VAL A 412 24.38 7.78 -11.48
N GLY A 413 24.74 9.07 -11.49
CA GLY A 413 24.09 10.05 -10.61
C GLY A 413 22.59 10.21 -10.85
N ASN A 414 22.12 10.03 -12.08
CA ASN A 414 20.70 10.00 -12.42
C ASN A 414 20.02 8.71 -11.95
N ILE A 415 20.66 7.54 -12.10
CA ILE A 415 20.16 6.26 -11.55
C ILE A 415 19.96 6.37 -10.04
N GLU A 416 20.99 6.82 -9.32
CA GLU A 416 20.98 7.00 -7.86
C GLU A 416 19.96 8.06 -7.39
N SER A 417 19.63 9.02 -8.26
CA SER A 417 18.61 10.03 -7.97
C SER A 417 17.17 9.58 -8.33
N GLY A 418 16.97 8.36 -8.84
CA GLY A 418 15.69 7.87 -9.35
C GLY A 418 15.22 8.50 -10.66
N ARG A 419 16.12 9.19 -11.39
CA ARG A 419 15.86 9.82 -12.69
C ARG A 419 16.24 8.88 -13.83
N LEU A 420 15.50 7.78 -13.95
CA LEU A 420 15.85 6.65 -14.82
C LEU A 420 15.76 7.01 -16.32
N GLU A 421 14.81 7.87 -16.71
CA GLU A 421 14.68 8.34 -18.09
C GLU A 421 15.88 9.18 -18.53
N GLU A 422 16.37 10.08 -17.68
CA GLU A 422 17.57 10.87 -17.93
C GLU A 422 18.83 9.99 -17.97
N ALA A 423 18.94 9.03 -17.06
CA ALA A 423 20.02 8.04 -17.09
C ALA A 423 20.02 7.25 -18.39
N ARG A 424 18.85 6.86 -18.89
CA ARG A 424 18.69 6.13 -20.15
C ARG A 424 19.06 6.97 -21.37
N LYS A 425 18.85 8.29 -21.35
CA LYS A 425 19.37 9.15 -22.43
C LYS A 425 20.90 9.18 -22.47
N GLY A 426 21.55 8.97 -21.32
CA GLY A 426 23.01 8.93 -21.20
C GLY A 426 23.65 7.56 -21.48
N LEU A 427 23.02 6.46 -21.03
CA LEU A 427 23.53 5.07 -21.14
C LEU A 427 22.75 4.17 -22.12
N GLY A 428 21.65 4.66 -22.70
CA GLY A 428 20.81 3.93 -23.66
C GLY A 428 21.36 3.96 -25.09
N ASP A 429 20.54 3.61 -26.08
CA ASP A 429 21.02 3.33 -27.45
C ASP A 429 21.58 4.59 -28.15
N GLY A 430 22.86 4.56 -28.55
CA GLY A 430 23.54 5.65 -29.26
C GLY A 430 25.08 5.54 -29.25
N VAL A 431 25.76 6.43 -30.00
CA VAL A 431 27.23 6.44 -30.18
C VAL A 431 28.00 6.50 -28.86
N LEU A 432 27.48 7.25 -27.89
CA LEU A 432 28.09 7.37 -26.57
C LEU A 432 28.00 6.05 -25.79
N ALA A 433 26.90 5.30 -25.89
CA ALA A 433 26.78 4.01 -25.23
C ALA A 433 27.66 2.93 -25.85
N GLU A 434 27.90 2.96 -27.16
CA GLU A 434 28.90 2.09 -27.80
C GLU A 434 30.32 2.40 -27.29
N ALA A 435 30.65 3.68 -27.11
CA ALA A 435 31.95 4.11 -26.57
C ALA A 435 32.14 3.73 -25.09
N LEU A 436 31.04 3.64 -24.33
CA LEU A 436 31.03 3.25 -22.91
C LEU A 436 30.94 1.73 -22.69
N ALA A 437 30.64 0.94 -23.73
CA ALA A 437 30.37 -0.50 -23.61
C ALA A 437 31.59 -1.35 -23.19
N GLY A 438 32.81 -0.81 -23.31
CA GLY A 438 34.04 -1.50 -22.93
C GLY A 438 34.43 -1.36 -21.45
N ASP A 439 33.62 -0.70 -20.63
CA ASP A 439 33.88 -0.48 -19.20
C ASP A 439 32.95 -1.35 -18.33
N ASP A 440 33.56 -2.17 -17.47
CA ASP A 440 32.87 -3.15 -16.64
C ASP A 440 31.97 -2.51 -15.57
N GLU A 441 32.39 -1.39 -14.96
CA GLU A 441 31.55 -0.65 -14.01
C GLU A 441 30.30 -0.10 -14.73
N VAL A 442 30.48 0.43 -15.94
CA VAL A 442 29.34 0.95 -16.74
C VAL A 442 28.38 -0.17 -17.12
N ALA A 443 28.87 -1.36 -17.48
CA ALA A 443 28.03 -2.51 -17.79
C ALA A 443 27.19 -2.97 -16.58
N LEU A 444 27.77 -2.97 -15.37
CA LEU A 444 27.04 -3.23 -14.13
C LEU A 444 25.92 -2.20 -13.92
N TRP A 445 26.22 -0.90 -14.04
CA TRP A 445 25.24 0.16 -13.83
C TRP A 445 24.13 0.17 -14.89
N LYS A 446 24.43 -0.20 -16.14
CA LYS A 446 23.41 -0.40 -17.18
C LYS A 446 22.45 -1.54 -16.81
N THR A 447 22.99 -2.65 -16.28
CA THR A 447 22.18 -3.77 -15.77
C THR A 447 21.25 -3.30 -14.64
N VAL A 448 21.76 -2.51 -13.70
CA VAL A 448 20.97 -1.94 -12.59
C VAL A 448 19.90 -0.98 -13.11
N LEU A 449 20.21 -0.14 -14.10
CA LEU A 449 19.24 0.75 -14.74
C LEU A 449 18.08 -0.05 -15.36
N ASP A 450 18.36 -1.12 -16.11
CA ASP A 450 17.32 -1.93 -16.72
C ASP A 450 16.45 -2.64 -15.67
N ILE A 451 17.05 -3.08 -14.55
CA ILE A 451 16.31 -3.64 -13.40
C ILE A 451 15.38 -2.60 -12.79
N ARG A 452 15.91 -1.41 -12.43
CA ARG A 452 15.15 -0.35 -11.75
C ARG A 452 14.06 0.26 -12.64
N ASP A 453 14.26 0.26 -13.97
CA ASP A 453 13.30 0.74 -14.97
C ASP A 453 12.27 -0.32 -15.37
N GLY A 454 12.35 -1.55 -14.82
CA GLY A 454 11.42 -2.64 -15.11
C GLY A 454 11.51 -3.20 -16.53
N ARG A 455 12.64 -2.99 -17.22
CA ARG A 455 12.87 -3.51 -18.58
C ARG A 455 13.46 -4.92 -18.55
N PRO A 456 13.32 -5.69 -19.64
CA PRO A 456 14.04 -6.95 -19.78
C PRO A 456 15.55 -6.73 -19.64
N VAL A 457 16.18 -7.45 -18.72
CA VAL A 457 17.63 -7.38 -18.49
C VAL A 457 18.34 -8.16 -19.60
N ASP A 458 18.85 -7.45 -20.61
CA ASP A 458 19.72 -8.00 -21.65
C ASP A 458 21.17 -7.95 -21.15
N ARG A 459 21.71 -9.10 -20.74
CA ARG A 459 23.02 -9.15 -20.05
C ARG A 459 24.17 -9.09 -21.06
N THR A 460 24.91 -7.99 -21.03
CA THR A 460 26.21 -7.87 -21.70
C THR A 460 27.35 -8.55 -20.94
N MET A 461 27.15 -8.83 -19.65
CA MET A 461 28.15 -9.38 -18.72
C MET A 461 27.65 -10.67 -18.07
N ASP A 462 28.53 -11.66 -17.92
CA ASP A 462 28.21 -12.90 -17.20
C ASP A 462 28.16 -12.71 -15.68
N ASP A 463 27.54 -13.66 -14.97
CA ASP A 463 27.30 -13.53 -13.52
C ASP A 463 28.59 -13.48 -12.69
N LYS A 464 29.69 -14.08 -13.18
CA LYS A 464 30.99 -14.09 -12.48
C LYS A 464 31.71 -12.75 -12.63
N ALA A 465 31.72 -12.19 -13.84
CA ALA A 465 32.25 -10.87 -14.11
C ALA A 465 31.45 -9.81 -13.33
N LEU A 466 30.12 -9.92 -13.32
CA LEU A 466 29.25 -9.02 -12.58
C LEU A 466 29.53 -9.05 -11.08
N LEU A 467 29.72 -10.25 -10.50
CA LEU A 467 30.10 -10.38 -9.10
C LEU A 467 31.50 -9.81 -8.81
N ALA A 468 32.45 -9.97 -9.72
CA ALA A 468 33.81 -9.43 -9.56
C ALA A 468 33.80 -7.89 -9.53
N VAL A 469 33.03 -7.26 -10.42
CA VAL A 469 32.86 -5.80 -10.44
C VAL A 469 32.14 -5.32 -9.20
N LEU A 470 31.01 -5.95 -8.84
CA LEU A 470 30.27 -5.63 -7.62
C LEU A 470 31.19 -5.72 -6.39
N GLY A 471 31.95 -6.80 -6.25
CA GLY A 471 32.85 -7.05 -5.12
C GLY A 471 33.98 -6.03 -4.97
N SER A 472 34.27 -5.23 -6.00
CA SER A 472 35.27 -4.16 -5.97
C SER A 472 34.77 -2.86 -5.33
N TYR A 473 33.46 -2.70 -5.14
CA TYR A 473 32.87 -1.50 -4.53
C TYR A 473 32.93 -1.51 -3.00
N GLY A 474 32.64 -0.38 -2.37
CA GLY A 474 32.40 -0.31 -0.93
C GLY A 474 31.17 -1.11 -0.48
N ALA A 475 31.20 -1.65 0.75
CA ALA A 475 30.12 -2.50 1.28
C ALA A 475 28.69 -1.88 1.16
N PRO A 476 28.46 -0.58 1.42
CA PRO A 476 27.13 0.01 1.25
C PRO A 476 26.59 -0.13 -0.18
N MET A 477 27.42 0.18 -1.18
CA MET A 477 27.06 0.08 -2.59
C MET A 477 26.88 -1.38 -3.02
N GLN A 478 27.71 -2.29 -2.51
CA GLN A 478 27.55 -3.72 -2.77
C GLN A 478 26.18 -4.23 -2.30
N ILE A 479 25.77 -3.86 -1.09
CA ILE A 479 24.49 -4.27 -0.50
C ILE A 479 23.33 -3.73 -1.33
N GLU A 480 23.36 -2.45 -1.70
CA GLU A 480 22.29 -1.82 -2.47
C GLU A 480 22.12 -2.46 -3.85
N LEU A 481 23.18 -2.42 -4.69
CA LEU A 481 23.13 -2.94 -6.04
C LEU A 481 22.95 -4.47 -6.06
N GLY A 482 23.60 -5.17 -5.13
CA GLY A 482 23.50 -6.61 -4.98
C GLY A 482 22.08 -7.06 -4.64
N THR A 483 21.35 -6.31 -3.82
CA THR A 483 19.95 -6.61 -3.50
C THR A 483 19.06 -6.52 -4.73
N ASP A 484 19.24 -5.51 -5.58
CA ASP A 484 18.52 -5.36 -6.85
C ASP A 484 18.83 -6.53 -7.81
N LEU A 485 20.10 -6.93 -7.88
CA LEU A 485 20.56 -8.06 -8.69
C LEU A 485 20.00 -9.41 -8.20
N VAL A 486 19.92 -9.62 -6.88
CA VAL A 486 19.30 -10.82 -6.29
C VAL A 486 17.81 -10.87 -6.67
N ARG A 487 17.06 -9.78 -6.42
CA ARG A 487 15.62 -9.71 -6.76
C ARG A 487 15.38 -10.02 -8.23
N SER A 488 16.11 -9.35 -9.13
CA SER A 488 16.03 -9.58 -10.58
C SER A 488 16.34 -11.02 -10.99
N SER A 489 17.29 -11.67 -10.31
CA SER A 489 17.65 -13.06 -10.61
C SER A 489 16.55 -14.01 -10.16
N LEU A 490 15.98 -13.79 -8.97
CA LEU A 490 14.84 -14.55 -8.46
C LEU A 490 13.58 -14.38 -9.33
N ASP A 491 13.28 -13.17 -9.82
CA ASP A 491 12.09 -12.89 -10.63
C ASP A 491 12.16 -13.59 -12.00
N ARG A 492 13.37 -13.82 -12.51
CA ARG A 492 13.62 -14.59 -13.74
C ARG A 492 13.78 -16.09 -13.50
N GLY A 493 13.53 -16.57 -12.27
CA GLY A 493 13.68 -17.98 -11.90
C GLY A 493 15.11 -18.50 -11.91
N ARG A 494 16.13 -17.63 -11.81
CA ARG A 494 17.55 -18.00 -11.76
C ARG A 494 18.03 -18.05 -10.32
N ALA A 495 17.84 -19.20 -9.67
CA ALA A 495 18.18 -19.41 -8.25
C ALA A 495 19.70 -19.42 -7.99
N ASP A 496 20.51 -20.14 -8.76
CA ASP A 496 21.95 -20.28 -8.47
C ASP A 496 22.70 -18.93 -8.40
N PRO A 497 22.55 -18.01 -9.38
CA PRO A 497 23.20 -16.71 -9.30
C PRO A 497 22.68 -15.85 -8.13
N ALA A 498 21.40 -15.99 -7.78
CA ALA A 498 20.82 -15.27 -6.64
C ALA A 498 21.45 -15.73 -5.33
N PHE A 499 21.64 -17.03 -5.13
CA PHE A 499 22.27 -17.57 -3.92
C PHE A 499 23.77 -17.24 -3.82
N VAL A 500 24.49 -17.22 -4.95
CA VAL A 500 25.89 -16.76 -4.98
C VAL A 500 26.00 -15.30 -4.56
N LEU A 501 25.12 -14.43 -5.06
CA LEU A 501 25.05 -13.02 -4.64
C LEU A 501 24.67 -12.90 -3.16
N LEU A 502 23.68 -13.64 -2.68
CA LEU A 502 23.29 -13.62 -1.26
C LEU A 502 24.43 -14.03 -0.33
N ASP A 503 25.16 -15.10 -0.64
CA ASP A 503 26.33 -15.55 0.14
C ASP A 503 27.48 -14.52 0.12
N HIS A 504 27.68 -13.84 -1.01
CA HIS A 504 28.64 -12.74 -1.09
C HIS A 504 28.23 -11.57 -0.18
N LEU A 505 26.97 -11.14 -0.25
CA LEU A 505 26.46 -10.01 0.51
C LEU A 505 26.37 -10.28 2.03
N ASP A 506 26.07 -11.51 2.44
CA ASP A 506 25.95 -11.91 3.86
C ASP A 506 27.29 -11.81 4.61
N ARG A 507 28.42 -11.80 3.89
CA ARG A 507 29.77 -11.63 4.46
C ARG A 507 30.14 -10.17 4.70
N LEU A 508 29.36 -9.23 4.17
CA LEU A 508 29.61 -7.81 4.32
C LEU A 508 29.06 -7.29 5.67
N PRO A 509 29.63 -6.22 6.23
CA PRO A 509 29.05 -5.56 7.39
C PRO A 509 27.70 -4.94 7.02
N LEU A 510 26.60 -5.60 7.40
CA LEU A 510 25.25 -5.07 7.24
C LEU A 510 24.99 -4.02 8.33
N ALA A 511 24.62 -2.82 7.89
CA ALA A 511 24.14 -1.80 8.82
C ALA A 511 22.81 -2.29 9.46
N PRO A 512 22.54 -2.00 10.74
CA PRO A 512 21.33 -2.48 11.44
C PRO A 512 20.02 -2.13 10.73
N GLU A 513 20.01 -1.04 9.94
CA GLU A 513 18.83 -0.60 9.19
C GLU A 513 18.54 -1.49 7.97
N ASN A 514 19.57 -2.14 7.42
CA ASN A 514 19.47 -2.99 6.22
C ASN A 514 19.30 -4.48 6.55
N GLU A 515 19.61 -4.89 7.78
CA GLU A 515 19.60 -6.28 8.20
C GLU A 515 18.22 -6.93 8.02
N ALA A 516 17.14 -6.28 8.45
CA ALA A 516 15.78 -6.81 8.31
C ALA A 516 15.41 -7.07 6.84
N SER A 517 15.66 -6.09 5.97
CA SER A 517 15.36 -6.18 4.54
C SER A 517 16.18 -7.26 3.84
N PHE A 518 17.46 -7.40 4.22
CA PHE A 518 18.34 -8.44 3.67
C PHE A 518 17.91 -9.84 4.12
N ARG A 519 17.59 -10.03 5.41
CA ARG A 519 17.07 -11.30 5.94
C ARG A 519 15.73 -11.67 5.30
N ARG A 520 14.83 -10.70 5.07
CA ARG A 520 13.58 -10.92 4.32
C ARG A 520 13.87 -11.33 2.87
N LEU A 521 14.86 -10.73 2.21
CA LEU A 521 15.25 -11.15 0.85
C LEU A 521 15.78 -12.59 0.81
N GLN A 522 16.59 -12.99 1.79
CA GLN A 522 17.03 -14.38 1.93
C GLN A 522 15.84 -15.33 2.13
N ALA A 523 14.88 -14.94 2.97
CA ALA A 523 13.65 -15.70 3.16
C ALA A 523 12.88 -15.89 1.84
N THR A 524 12.69 -14.80 1.07
CA THR A 524 12.04 -14.85 -0.25
C THR A 524 12.78 -15.76 -1.23
N ALA A 525 14.12 -15.74 -1.23
CA ALA A 525 14.92 -16.61 -2.09
C ALA A 525 14.70 -18.09 -1.76
N PHE A 526 14.79 -18.48 -0.48
CA PHE A 526 14.56 -19.86 -0.05
C PHE A 526 13.11 -20.31 -0.24
N ALA A 527 12.14 -19.41 -0.05
CA ALA A 527 10.73 -19.73 -0.29
C ALA A 527 10.47 -20.06 -1.76
N ARG A 528 11.08 -19.30 -2.70
CA ARG A 528 10.98 -19.56 -4.15
C ARG A 528 11.73 -20.82 -4.59
N ASP A 529 12.82 -21.16 -3.92
CA ASP A 529 13.55 -22.43 -4.11
C ASP A 529 12.78 -23.64 -3.54
N GLY A 530 11.72 -23.40 -2.76
CA GLY A 530 10.89 -24.44 -2.13
C GLY A 530 11.37 -24.86 -0.74
N ASP A 531 12.49 -24.33 -0.25
CA ASP A 531 12.99 -24.57 1.11
C ASP A 531 12.31 -23.63 2.12
N LYS A 532 11.05 -23.94 2.41
CA LYS A 532 10.21 -23.16 3.30
C LYS A 532 10.71 -23.11 4.76
N GLU A 533 11.45 -24.12 5.22
CA GLU A 533 12.00 -24.16 6.58
C GLU A 533 13.18 -23.19 6.73
N ARG A 534 14.09 -23.14 5.76
CA ARG A 534 15.12 -22.08 5.74
C ARG A 534 14.51 -20.70 5.55
N ALA A 535 13.50 -20.58 4.69
CA ALA A 535 12.78 -19.33 4.51
C ALA A 535 12.18 -18.82 5.84
N LEU A 536 11.54 -19.71 6.60
CA LEU A 536 10.99 -19.41 7.92
C LEU A 536 12.07 -18.88 8.87
N SER A 537 13.22 -19.57 8.97
CA SER A 537 14.33 -19.14 9.83
C SER A 537 14.84 -17.74 9.50
N TYR A 538 15.02 -17.42 8.21
CA TYR A 538 15.45 -16.07 7.81
C TYR A 538 14.38 -15.02 8.07
N LEU A 539 13.10 -15.35 7.90
CA LEU A 539 12.00 -14.43 8.15
C LEU A 539 11.81 -14.16 9.66
N GLU A 540 12.07 -15.16 10.52
CA GLU A 540 12.13 -14.97 11.98
C GLU A 540 13.29 -14.06 12.39
N GLN A 541 14.47 -14.23 11.77
CA GLN A 541 15.60 -13.32 11.97
C GLN A 541 15.26 -11.90 11.51
N ALA A 542 14.61 -11.76 10.35
CA ALA A 542 14.14 -10.48 9.85
C ALA A 542 13.17 -9.82 10.84
N ALA A 543 12.19 -10.57 11.34
CA ALA A 543 11.19 -10.09 12.30
C ALA A 543 11.82 -9.64 13.64
N ALA A 544 12.90 -10.32 14.08
CA ALA A 544 13.57 -10.01 15.33
C ALA A 544 14.29 -8.64 15.31
N VAL A 545 14.74 -8.18 14.13
CA VAL A 545 15.47 -6.91 13.97
C VAL A 545 14.64 -5.82 13.27
N ALA A 546 13.52 -6.18 12.64
CA ALA A 546 12.63 -5.25 11.96
C ALA A 546 12.05 -4.20 12.92
N ARG A 547 11.95 -2.96 12.43
CA ARG A 547 11.36 -1.83 13.17
C ARG A 547 10.04 -1.41 12.52
N MET A 548 9.19 -0.73 13.28
CA MET A 548 7.96 -0.15 12.75
C MET A 548 8.26 0.90 11.66
N PRO A 549 7.46 0.97 10.58
CA PRO A 549 6.29 0.13 10.29
C PRO A 549 6.63 -1.23 9.66
N TYR A 550 7.85 -1.39 9.13
CA TYR A 550 8.30 -2.56 8.36
C TYR A 550 8.13 -3.91 9.08
N SER A 551 8.20 -3.93 10.41
CA SER A 551 7.94 -5.13 11.22
C SER A 551 6.53 -5.70 11.07
N LEU A 552 5.53 -4.89 10.70
CA LEU A 552 4.15 -5.35 10.50
C LEU A 552 4.03 -6.20 9.23
N GLU A 553 4.67 -5.74 8.15
CA GLU A 553 4.72 -6.47 6.87
C GLU A 553 5.45 -7.81 7.05
N ILE A 554 6.64 -7.78 7.66
CA ILE A 554 7.41 -8.99 7.94
C ILE A 554 6.63 -9.94 8.86
N GLY A 555 5.94 -9.42 9.88
CA GLY A 555 5.10 -10.23 10.77
C GLY A 555 3.97 -10.94 10.01
N ALA A 556 3.27 -10.22 9.13
CA ALA A 556 2.22 -10.80 8.30
C ALA A 556 2.75 -11.89 7.35
N GLU A 557 3.93 -11.69 6.75
CA GLU A 557 4.59 -12.71 5.92
C GLU A 557 5.01 -13.94 6.73
N LEU A 558 5.53 -13.70 7.94
CA LEU A 558 5.97 -14.75 8.84
C LEU A 558 4.80 -15.65 9.27
N ASP A 559 3.68 -15.04 9.66
CA ASP A 559 2.50 -15.78 10.07
C ASP A 559 1.85 -16.51 8.87
N ALA A 560 1.86 -15.92 7.67
CA ALA A 560 1.43 -16.61 6.46
C ALA A 560 2.27 -17.87 6.18
N LEU A 561 3.60 -17.77 6.28
CA LEU A 561 4.48 -18.93 6.06
C LEU A 561 4.33 -19.98 7.17
N ARG A 562 4.13 -19.56 8.43
CA ARG A 562 3.83 -20.46 9.54
C ARG A 562 2.51 -21.20 9.34
N LEU A 563 1.49 -20.53 8.81
CA LEU A 563 0.22 -21.15 8.47
C LEU A 563 0.39 -22.21 7.38
N GLU A 564 1.11 -21.89 6.29
CA GLU A 564 1.41 -22.85 5.22
C GLU A 564 2.17 -24.10 5.71
N LEU A 565 3.07 -23.93 6.68
CA LEU A 565 3.84 -25.01 7.30
C LEU A 565 3.08 -25.73 8.45
N GLY A 566 1.85 -25.30 8.78
CA GLY A 566 1.07 -25.85 9.89
C GLY A 566 1.66 -25.60 11.28
N ARG A 567 2.50 -24.55 11.43
CA ARG A 567 3.09 -24.11 12.70
C ARG A 567 2.10 -23.29 13.54
N ILE A 568 1.19 -22.60 12.86
CA ILE A 568 0.02 -21.96 13.44
C ILE A 568 -1.22 -22.42 12.68
N ASP A 569 -2.37 -22.39 13.33
CA ASP A 569 -3.65 -22.60 12.68
C ASP A 569 -4.21 -21.30 12.09
N HIS A 570 -5.32 -21.45 11.36
CA HIS A 570 -5.99 -20.34 10.69
C HIS A 570 -6.44 -19.24 11.67
N ASP A 571 -6.98 -19.62 12.83
CA ASP A 571 -7.49 -18.69 13.83
C ASP A 571 -6.36 -17.89 14.49
N GLN A 572 -5.22 -18.54 14.72
CA GLN A 572 -4.00 -17.88 15.20
C GLN A 572 -3.47 -16.85 14.21
N ALA A 573 -3.41 -17.18 12.91
CA ALA A 573 -3.00 -16.25 11.86
C ALA A 573 -3.96 -15.05 11.75
N LEU A 574 -5.27 -15.33 11.81
CA LEU A 574 -6.32 -14.31 11.76
C LEU A 574 -6.24 -13.36 12.96
N ALA A 575 -6.10 -13.90 14.18
CA ALA A 575 -5.97 -13.11 15.40
C ALA A 575 -4.70 -12.24 15.41
N ALA A 576 -3.60 -12.73 14.86
CA ALA A 576 -2.37 -11.96 14.74
C ALA A 576 -2.58 -10.70 13.86
N LEU A 577 -3.14 -10.87 12.65
CA LEU A 577 -3.47 -9.73 11.78
C LEU A 577 -4.51 -8.81 12.43
N GLU A 578 -5.60 -9.36 12.98
CA GLU A 578 -6.66 -8.57 13.62
C GLU A 578 -6.11 -7.67 14.74
N SER A 579 -5.22 -8.20 15.59
CA SER A 579 -4.61 -7.47 16.69
C SER A 579 -3.75 -6.28 16.24
N SER A 580 -3.22 -6.34 15.01
CA SER A 580 -2.33 -5.31 14.46
C SER A 580 -3.06 -4.27 13.61
N ARG A 581 -4.37 -4.46 13.32
CA ARG A 581 -5.19 -3.60 12.44
C ARG A 581 -5.15 -2.10 12.79
N LEU A 582 -5.06 -1.75 14.07
CA LEU A 582 -4.97 -0.35 14.51
C LEU A 582 -3.65 0.33 14.14
N LEU A 583 -2.58 -0.45 13.90
CA LEU A 583 -1.25 0.03 13.57
C LEU A 583 -1.07 0.26 12.07
N TRP A 584 -1.91 -0.35 11.23
CA TRP A 584 -1.82 -0.24 9.77
C TRP A 584 -2.21 1.13 9.24
N ARG A 585 -3.01 1.88 10.01
CA ARG A 585 -3.67 3.09 9.51
C ARG A 585 -2.66 4.17 9.09
N GLY A 586 -2.74 4.60 7.83
CA GLY A 586 -1.86 5.59 7.24
C GLY A 586 -0.47 5.06 6.83
N LEU A 587 -0.26 3.75 6.90
CA LEU A 587 0.93 3.11 6.34
C LEU A 587 0.77 2.92 4.82
N PRO A 588 1.88 2.97 4.06
CA PRO A 588 1.86 2.62 2.64
C PRO A 588 1.30 1.21 2.38
N GLU A 589 1.48 0.29 3.33
CA GLU A 589 1.08 -1.12 3.23
C GLU A 589 -0.32 -1.41 3.80
N GLU A 590 -1.08 -0.39 4.24
CA GLU A 590 -2.39 -0.55 4.91
C GLU A 590 -3.32 -1.47 4.11
N THR A 591 -3.44 -1.22 2.81
CA THR A 591 -4.36 -1.90 1.91
C THR A 591 -3.93 -3.32 1.56
N ASP A 592 -2.62 -3.61 1.47
CA ASP A 592 -2.12 -4.98 1.31
C ASP A 592 -2.38 -5.83 2.57
N LEU A 593 -2.16 -5.26 3.75
CA LEU A 593 -2.44 -5.94 5.02
C LEU A 593 -3.94 -6.19 5.22
N MET A 594 -4.79 -5.22 4.86
CA MET A 594 -6.25 -5.42 4.85
C MET A 594 -6.68 -6.48 3.84
N ARG A 595 -6.06 -6.51 2.65
CA ARG A 595 -6.32 -7.54 1.63
C ARG A 595 -5.99 -8.94 2.16
N ARG A 596 -4.84 -9.13 2.80
CA ARG A 596 -4.45 -10.40 3.44
C ARG A 596 -5.38 -10.79 4.59
N TYR A 597 -5.78 -9.84 5.42
CA TYR A 597 -6.74 -10.07 6.50
C TYR A 597 -8.11 -10.52 5.97
N GLY A 598 -8.63 -9.85 4.93
CA GLY A 598 -9.86 -10.27 4.26
C GLY A 598 -9.75 -11.66 3.63
N LYS A 599 -8.57 -12.05 3.12
CA LYS A 599 -8.35 -13.40 2.59
C LYS A 599 -8.46 -14.47 3.68
N LEU A 600 -7.86 -14.25 4.85
CA LEU A 600 -8.06 -15.17 5.99
C LEU A 600 -9.52 -15.21 6.45
N LEU A 601 -10.22 -14.07 6.48
CA LEU A 601 -11.66 -14.08 6.79
C LEU A 601 -12.45 -14.94 5.79
N ALA A 602 -12.16 -14.81 4.49
CA ALA A 602 -12.79 -15.61 3.46
C ALA A 602 -12.48 -17.11 3.63
N ASP A 603 -11.22 -17.48 3.86
CA ASP A 603 -10.83 -18.89 4.02
C ASP A 603 -11.42 -19.52 5.29
N GLY A 604 -11.66 -18.72 6.33
CA GLY A 604 -12.29 -19.12 7.59
C GLY A 604 -13.82 -19.13 7.60
N SER A 605 -14.48 -19.15 6.43
CA SER A 605 -15.95 -19.09 6.32
C SER A 605 -16.60 -17.79 6.86
N ARG A 606 -15.88 -16.66 6.90
CA ARG A 606 -16.36 -15.31 7.30
C ARG A 606 -16.46 -14.36 6.09
N ALA A 607 -17.18 -14.80 5.06
CA ALA A 607 -17.30 -14.14 3.75
C ALA A 607 -17.79 -12.69 3.81
N GLU A 608 -18.86 -12.42 4.56
CA GLU A 608 -19.44 -11.08 4.63
C GLU A 608 -18.42 -10.08 5.23
N GLU A 609 -17.73 -10.48 6.30
CA GLU A 609 -16.68 -9.67 6.90
C GLU A 609 -15.48 -9.45 5.96
N ALA A 610 -15.12 -10.48 5.18
CA ALA A 610 -14.08 -10.36 4.16
C ALA A 610 -14.46 -9.31 3.09
N LEU A 611 -15.69 -9.37 2.56
CA LEU A 611 -16.21 -8.39 1.59
C LEU A 611 -16.25 -6.98 2.17
N GLU A 612 -16.60 -6.81 3.44
CA GLU A 612 -16.57 -5.52 4.14
C GLU A 612 -15.16 -4.96 4.26
N VAL A 613 -14.20 -5.79 4.69
CA VAL A 613 -12.79 -5.39 4.81
C VAL A 613 -12.22 -5.00 3.45
N TRP A 614 -12.49 -5.79 2.41
CA TRP A 614 -12.00 -5.51 1.07
C TRP A 614 -12.66 -4.30 0.43
N GLN A 615 -13.94 -4.02 0.70
CA GLN A 615 -14.57 -2.78 0.26
C GLN A 615 -13.85 -1.56 0.87
N ASP A 616 -13.62 -1.57 2.19
CA ASP A 616 -12.89 -0.50 2.89
C ASP A 616 -11.43 -0.38 2.38
N ALA A 617 -10.79 -1.50 2.03
CA ALA A 617 -9.45 -1.50 1.45
C ALA A 617 -9.42 -0.92 0.02
N ALA A 618 -10.40 -1.26 -0.83
CA ALA A 618 -10.52 -0.73 -2.18
C ALA A 618 -10.80 0.78 -2.20
N GLU A 619 -11.61 1.28 -1.27
CA GLU A 619 -11.88 2.71 -1.10
C GLU A 619 -10.63 3.51 -0.67
N LYS A 620 -9.72 2.88 0.08
CA LYS A 620 -8.47 3.48 0.57
C LYS A 620 -7.25 3.27 -0.34
N ALA A 621 -7.40 2.50 -1.41
CA ALA A 621 -6.29 2.12 -2.28
C ALA A 621 -5.52 3.34 -2.81
N PRO A 622 -4.18 3.38 -2.69
CA PRO A 622 -3.36 4.49 -3.16
C PRO A 622 -3.32 4.59 -4.70
N SER A 623 -3.71 3.53 -5.40
CA SER A 623 -3.74 3.49 -6.87
C SER A 623 -4.96 2.74 -7.41
N LYS A 624 -5.37 3.08 -8.64
CA LYS A 624 -6.45 2.38 -9.35
C LYS A 624 -6.15 0.90 -9.57
N GLU A 625 -4.87 0.57 -9.77
CA GLU A 625 -4.43 -0.81 -10.02
C GLU A 625 -4.55 -1.69 -8.76
N GLU A 626 -4.29 -1.11 -7.59
CA GLU A 626 -4.50 -1.80 -6.32
C GLU A 626 -5.99 -1.95 -5.98
N ALA A 627 -6.79 -0.90 -6.20
CA ALA A 627 -8.24 -0.98 -6.08
C ALA A 627 -8.82 -2.08 -6.99
N ARG A 628 -8.35 -2.16 -8.24
CA ARG A 628 -8.76 -3.20 -9.20
C ARG A 628 -8.48 -4.61 -8.66
N ARG A 629 -7.29 -4.86 -8.14
CA ARG A 629 -6.90 -6.17 -7.58
C ARG A 629 -7.80 -6.58 -6.40
N ILE A 630 -8.11 -5.64 -5.50
CA ILE A 630 -9.01 -5.90 -4.36
C ILE A 630 -10.45 -6.15 -4.85
N SER A 631 -10.94 -5.37 -5.81
CA SER A 631 -12.26 -5.58 -6.42
C SER A 631 -12.38 -6.92 -7.15
N GLU A 632 -11.29 -7.43 -7.72
CA GLU A 632 -11.23 -8.77 -8.33
C GLU A 632 -11.38 -9.87 -7.28
N ASP A 633 -10.68 -9.77 -6.13
CA ASP A 633 -10.86 -10.72 -5.02
C ASP A 633 -12.31 -10.69 -4.51
N MET A 634 -12.89 -9.49 -4.36
CA MET A 634 -14.29 -9.33 -3.96
C MET A 634 -15.25 -9.98 -4.97
N SER A 635 -15.02 -9.80 -6.28
CA SER A 635 -15.85 -10.37 -7.33
C SER A 635 -15.79 -11.90 -7.37
N VAL A 636 -14.59 -12.47 -7.16
CA VAL A 636 -14.40 -13.92 -7.06
C VAL A 636 -15.15 -14.48 -5.85
N LEU A 637 -14.90 -13.93 -4.66
CA LEU A 637 -15.56 -14.38 -3.44
C LEU A 637 -17.08 -14.23 -3.53
N PHE A 638 -17.56 -13.10 -4.07
CA PHE A 638 -18.98 -12.88 -4.31
C PHE A 638 -19.58 -13.97 -5.21
N ALA A 639 -18.94 -14.26 -6.34
CA ALA A 639 -19.41 -15.30 -7.26
C ALA A 639 -19.48 -16.68 -6.61
N ASP A 640 -18.47 -17.04 -5.80
CA ASP A 640 -18.43 -18.33 -5.10
C ASP A 640 -19.53 -18.45 -4.05
N ILE A 641 -19.78 -17.37 -3.29
CA ILE A 641 -20.89 -17.30 -2.34
C ILE A 641 -22.22 -17.46 -3.06
N ILE A 642 -22.49 -16.69 -4.12
CA ILE A 642 -23.77 -16.76 -4.84
C ILE A 642 -23.95 -18.14 -5.49
N ALA A 643 -22.89 -18.74 -6.03
CA ALA A 643 -22.94 -20.08 -6.60
C ALA A 643 -23.11 -21.20 -5.55
N GLY A 644 -22.90 -20.91 -4.25
CA GLY A 644 -22.86 -21.93 -3.21
C GLY A 644 -21.68 -22.91 -3.36
N ARG A 645 -20.57 -22.46 -3.96
CA ARG A 645 -19.34 -23.24 -4.13
C ARG A 645 -18.55 -23.28 -2.82
N ASP A 646 -17.48 -24.07 -2.75
CA ASP A 646 -16.43 -24.00 -1.71
C ASP A 646 -16.83 -24.09 -0.23
N GLY A 647 -17.83 -24.91 0.12
CA GLY A 647 -18.11 -25.24 1.53
C GLY A 647 -18.83 -24.13 2.31
N TRP A 648 -19.22 -23.05 1.63
CA TRP A 648 -20.05 -21.98 2.18
C TRP A 648 -21.47 -22.49 2.49
N LYS A 649 -21.72 -22.88 3.75
CA LYS A 649 -23.07 -23.18 4.21
C LYS A 649 -23.88 -21.89 4.32
N ARG A 650 -24.60 -21.56 3.25
CA ARG A 650 -25.52 -20.42 3.18
C ARG A 650 -26.95 -20.88 2.94
N THR A 651 -27.90 -20.14 3.48
CA THR A 651 -29.31 -20.23 3.10
C THR A 651 -29.58 -19.40 1.84
N PRO A 652 -30.67 -19.68 1.08
CA PRO A 652 -31.06 -18.82 -0.03
C PRO A 652 -31.24 -17.35 0.39
N LEU A 653 -31.82 -17.11 1.57
CA LEU A 653 -32.01 -15.76 2.12
C LEU A 653 -30.69 -15.02 2.40
N GLN A 654 -29.67 -15.72 2.89
CA GLN A 654 -28.34 -15.13 3.07
C GLN A 654 -27.70 -14.75 1.73
N ALA A 655 -27.77 -15.62 0.72
CA ALA A 655 -27.30 -15.27 -0.62
C ALA A 655 -28.05 -14.06 -1.20
N LEU A 656 -29.37 -13.97 -0.99
CA LEU A 656 -30.14 -12.80 -1.43
C LEU A 656 -29.68 -11.50 -0.75
N ALA A 657 -29.39 -11.54 0.55
CA ALA A 657 -28.88 -10.38 1.28
C ALA A 657 -27.53 -9.92 0.72
N ILE A 658 -26.60 -10.86 0.50
CA ILE A 658 -25.27 -10.59 -0.08
C ILE A 658 -25.39 -10.07 -1.52
N TYR A 659 -26.21 -10.72 -2.35
CA TYR A 659 -26.52 -10.28 -3.70
C TYR A 659 -27.01 -8.83 -3.73
N ARG A 660 -27.99 -8.48 -2.88
CA ARG A 660 -28.55 -7.12 -2.85
C ARG A 660 -27.52 -6.06 -2.46
N ARG A 661 -26.63 -6.39 -1.53
CA ARG A 661 -25.57 -5.48 -1.04
C ARG A 661 -24.45 -5.31 -2.06
N TYR A 662 -24.04 -6.38 -2.72
CA TYR A 662 -22.83 -6.44 -3.55
C TYR A 662 -23.11 -6.71 -5.04
N ARG A 663 -24.33 -6.46 -5.53
CA ARG A 663 -24.74 -6.70 -6.93
C ARG A 663 -23.82 -6.06 -7.98
N GLU A 664 -23.09 -5.02 -7.61
CA GLU A 664 -22.13 -4.33 -8.48
C GLU A 664 -20.90 -5.19 -8.80
N LEU A 665 -20.61 -6.20 -7.96
CA LEU A 665 -19.54 -7.19 -8.15
C LEU A 665 -19.94 -8.34 -9.09
N LEU A 666 -21.19 -8.36 -9.58
CA LEU A 666 -21.67 -9.44 -10.42
C LEU A 666 -20.88 -9.50 -11.74
N PRO A 667 -20.19 -10.61 -12.07
CA PRO A 667 -19.40 -10.73 -13.29
C PRO A 667 -20.23 -10.42 -14.53
N ALA A 668 -19.67 -9.73 -15.53
CA ALA A 668 -20.39 -9.44 -16.78
C ALA A 668 -20.62 -10.71 -17.62
N GLY A 669 -21.66 -10.68 -18.47
CA GLY A 669 -21.92 -11.74 -19.44
C GLY A 669 -22.54 -13.03 -18.85
N PRO A 670 -22.36 -14.18 -19.53
CA PRO A 670 -23.05 -15.44 -19.22
C PRO A 670 -22.84 -15.94 -17.79
N VAL A 671 -21.63 -15.81 -17.24
CA VAL A 671 -21.30 -16.29 -15.89
C VAL A 671 -22.16 -15.59 -14.84
N GLY A 672 -22.25 -14.26 -14.87
CA GLY A 672 -23.12 -13.53 -13.93
C GLY A 672 -24.60 -13.82 -14.15
N ASN A 673 -25.00 -14.11 -15.39
CA ASN A 673 -26.36 -14.45 -15.72
C ASN A 673 -26.76 -15.82 -15.14
N GLU A 674 -25.86 -16.79 -15.16
CA GLU A 674 -26.04 -18.09 -14.51
C GLU A 674 -26.15 -17.96 -12.99
N LEU A 675 -25.33 -17.11 -12.35
CA LEU A 675 -25.37 -16.88 -10.91
C LEU A 675 -26.73 -16.31 -10.46
N VAL A 676 -27.25 -15.29 -11.16
CA VAL A 676 -28.56 -14.71 -10.84
C VAL A 676 -29.68 -15.71 -11.09
N ASN A 677 -29.60 -16.47 -12.20
CA ASN A 677 -30.56 -17.52 -12.50
C ASN A 677 -30.60 -18.62 -11.44
N GLY A 678 -29.44 -19.09 -10.99
CA GLY A 678 -29.33 -20.10 -9.93
C GLY A 678 -29.91 -19.59 -8.62
N LEU A 679 -29.53 -18.39 -8.20
CA LEU A 679 -30.06 -17.78 -6.98
C LEU A 679 -31.57 -17.53 -7.07
N ALA A 680 -32.08 -17.04 -8.19
CA ALA A 680 -33.52 -16.85 -8.39
C ALA A 680 -34.27 -18.18 -8.24
N GLY A 681 -33.74 -19.28 -8.80
CA GLY A 681 -34.32 -20.62 -8.63
C GLY A 681 -34.30 -21.11 -7.18
N GLU A 682 -33.24 -20.86 -6.42
CA GLU A 682 -33.21 -21.20 -4.98
C GLU A 682 -34.21 -20.39 -4.15
N ILE A 683 -34.40 -19.12 -4.49
CA ILE A 683 -35.37 -18.22 -3.83
C ILE A 683 -36.81 -18.64 -4.17
N ASP A 684 -37.04 -19.03 -5.42
CA ASP A 684 -38.31 -19.58 -5.88
C ASP A 684 -38.66 -20.89 -5.16
N GLY A 685 -37.68 -21.79 -5.01
CA GLY A 685 -37.84 -23.08 -4.33
C GLY A 685 -38.19 -23.00 -2.83
N ILE A 686 -38.03 -21.83 -2.19
CA ILE A 686 -38.50 -21.57 -0.81
C ILE A 686 -39.82 -20.79 -0.76
N GLY A 687 -40.52 -20.66 -1.89
CA GLY A 687 -41.83 -20.01 -1.99
C GLY A 687 -41.78 -18.48 -2.14
N LEU A 688 -40.61 -17.88 -2.39
CA LEU A 688 -40.47 -16.43 -2.58
C LEU A 688 -40.50 -16.05 -4.06
N HIS A 689 -41.55 -16.50 -4.74
CA HIS A 689 -41.75 -16.38 -6.20
C HIS A 689 -41.64 -14.94 -6.71
N SER A 690 -42.29 -13.98 -6.04
CA SER A 690 -42.25 -12.56 -6.44
C SER A 690 -40.86 -11.94 -6.31
N VAL A 691 -40.06 -12.40 -5.35
CA VAL A 691 -38.68 -11.92 -5.17
C VAL A 691 -37.77 -12.52 -6.25
N ALA A 692 -37.94 -13.80 -6.58
CA ALA A 692 -37.21 -14.47 -7.65
C ALA A 692 -37.52 -13.81 -9.01
N ALA A 693 -38.80 -13.54 -9.31
CA ALA A 693 -39.22 -12.85 -10.53
C ALA A 693 -38.57 -11.46 -10.65
N ALA A 694 -38.56 -10.67 -9.57
CA ALA A 694 -37.94 -9.34 -9.57
C ALA A 694 -36.41 -9.36 -9.79
N MET A 695 -35.72 -10.46 -9.43
CA MET A 695 -34.30 -10.63 -9.74
C MET A 695 -34.07 -10.84 -11.23
N LEU A 696 -34.88 -11.71 -11.85
CA LEU A 696 -34.81 -12.00 -13.28
C LEU A 696 -35.24 -10.81 -14.14
N ASP A 697 -36.24 -10.02 -13.69
CA ASP A 697 -36.68 -8.81 -14.38
C ASP A 697 -35.53 -7.80 -14.56
N ARG A 698 -34.78 -7.57 -13.49
CA ARG A 698 -33.60 -6.70 -13.54
C ARG A 698 -32.52 -7.25 -14.47
N GLN A 699 -32.33 -8.56 -14.48
CA GLN A 699 -31.36 -9.21 -15.36
C GLN A 699 -31.76 -9.07 -16.83
N ALA A 700 -33.04 -9.30 -17.15
CA ALA A 700 -33.61 -9.13 -18.47
C ALA A 700 -33.45 -7.69 -18.99
N ALA A 701 -33.72 -6.69 -18.15
CA ALA A 701 -33.67 -5.29 -18.54
C ALA A 701 -32.26 -4.73 -18.81
N PHE A 702 -31.23 -5.26 -18.14
CA PHE A 702 -29.90 -4.62 -18.13
C PHE A 702 -28.72 -5.51 -18.53
N ARG A 703 -28.92 -6.83 -18.75
CA ARG A 703 -27.80 -7.79 -18.87
C ARG A 703 -27.94 -8.89 -19.92
N ILE A 704 -29.10 -9.05 -20.54
CA ILE A 704 -29.33 -10.09 -21.55
C ILE A 704 -29.57 -9.42 -22.90
N ASP A 705 -28.57 -9.46 -23.76
CA ASP A 705 -28.68 -8.94 -25.14
C ASP A 705 -29.15 -10.03 -26.13
N ASP A 706 -28.98 -11.31 -25.80
CA ASP A 706 -29.39 -12.44 -26.63
C ASP A 706 -30.92 -12.63 -26.54
N PRO A 707 -31.68 -12.45 -27.64
CA PRO A 707 -33.13 -12.57 -27.63
C PRO A 707 -33.64 -13.95 -27.20
N LEU A 708 -32.90 -15.02 -27.48
CA LEU A 708 -33.31 -16.38 -27.10
C LEU A 708 -33.20 -16.57 -25.58
N MET A 709 -32.10 -16.09 -24.99
CA MET A 709 -31.89 -16.11 -23.55
C MET A 709 -32.87 -15.18 -22.83
N LEU A 710 -33.21 -14.04 -23.44
CA LEU A 710 -34.20 -13.11 -22.91
C LEU A 710 -35.58 -13.76 -22.87
N GLY A 711 -36.02 -14.37 -23.97
CA GLY A 711 -37.31 -15.04 -24.04
C GLY A 711 -37.41 -16.21 -23.05
N ALA A 712 -36.37 -17.04 -22.94
CA ALA A 712 -36.34 -18.12 -21.94
C ALA A 712 -36.42 -17.58 -20.50
N THR A 713 -35.79 -16.44 -20.22
CA THR A 713 -35.86 -15.77 -18.91
C THR A 713 -37.26 -15.21 -18.65
N GLN A 714 -37.90 -14.60 -19.64
CA GLN A 714 -39.27 -14.10 -19.57
C GLN A 714 -40.29 -15.23 -19.29
N LEU A 715 -40.17 -16.40 -19.92
CA LEU A 715 -41.06 -17.54 -19.64
C LEU A 715 -40.96 -18.02 -18.19
N ARG A 716 -39.75 -18.07 -17.64
CA ARG A 716 -39.51 -18.43 -16.25
C ARG A 716 -40.04 -17.38 -15.28
N MET A 717 -39.87 -16.09 -15.59
CA MET A 717 -40.49 -15.01 -14.83
C MET A 717 -42.01 -15.11 -14.83
N ALA A 718 -42.63 -15.38 -15.98
CA ALA A 718 -44.08 -15.55 -16.08
C ALA A 718 -44.58 -16.69 -15.20
N ARG A 719 -43.85 -17.82 -15.18
CA ARG A 719 -44.16 -18.92 -14.26
C ARG A 719 -44.08 -18.48 -12.79
N MET A 720 -43.00 -17.81 -12.39
CA MET A 720 -42.85 -17.29 -11.03
C MET A 720 -43.97 -16.29 -10.65
N HIS A 721 -44.43 -15.47 -11.59
CA HIS A 721 -45.57 -14.58 -11.35
C HIS A 721 -46.89 -15.35 -11.17
N LEU A 722 -47.13 -16.42 -11.94
CA LEU A 722 -48.29 -17.29 -11.73
C LEU A 722 -48.25 -17.98 -10.36
N ASP A 723 -47.09 -18.52 -9.98
CA ASP A 723 -46.90 -19.18 -8.68
C ASP A 723 -47.04 -18.17 -7.52
N ALA A 724 -46.76 -16.88 -7.75
CA ALA A 724 -47.02 -15.78 -6.81
C ALA A 724 -48.49 -15.32 -6.75
N GLY A 725 -49.37 -15.83 -7.62
CA GLY A 725 -50.76 -15.39 -7.79
C GLY A 725 -50.93 -14.08 -8.56
N ASP A 726 -49.89 -13.61 -9.26
CA ASP A 726 -49.88 -12.38 -10.07
C ASP A 726 -50.07 -12.71 -11.57
N ALA A 727 -51.23 -13.27 -11.90
CA ALA A 727 -51.54 -13.73 -13.24
C ALA A 727 -51.58 -12.60 -14.28
N GLN A 728 -51.86 -11.35 -13.85
CA GLN A 728 -51.85 -10.20 -14.75
C GLN A 728 -50.45 -9.89 -15.25
N GLN A 729 -49.47 -9.82 -14.34
CA GLN A 729 -48.08 -9.57 -14.71
C GLN A 729 -47.52 -10.72 -15.57
N ALA A 730 -47.87 -11.97 -15.26
CA ALA A 730 -47.52 -13.12 -16.09
C ALA A 730 -48.07 -12.98 -17.52
N LEU A 731 -49.35 -12.63 -17.67
CA LEU A 731 -49.98 -12.42 -18.98
C LEU A 731 -49.29 -11.31 -19.78
N ASP A 732 -48.91 -10.22 -19.13
CA ASP A 732 -48.24 -9.08 -19.78
C ASP A 732 -46.85 -9.47 -20.29
N ILE A 733 -46.08 -10.24 -19.52
CA ILE A 733 -44.79 -10.80 -19.94
C ILE A 733 -44.98 -11.75 -21.13
N LEU A 734 -45.96 -12.66 -21.06
CA LEU A 734 -46.19 -13.68 -22.09
C LEU A 734 -46.69 -13.10 -23.43
N LYS A 735 -47.23 -11.88 -23.41
CA LYS A 735 -47.64 -11.13 -24.60
C LYS A 735 -46.51 -10.33 -25.24
N SER A 736 -45.29 -10.34 -24.67
CA SER A 736 -44.14 -9.67 -25.29
C SER A 736 -43.83 -10.26 -26.67
N GLY A 737 -43.39 -9.41 -27.61
CA GLY A 737 -42.98 -9.84 -28.95
C GLY A 737 -41.66 -10.60 -28.99
N ASP A 738 -40.82 -10.45 -27.95
CA ASP A 738 -39.51 -11.11 -27.87
C ASP A 738 -39.63 -12.64 -27.81
N LEU A 739 -40.75 -13.14 -27.30
CA LEU A 739 -41.05 -14.56 -27.18
C LEU A 739 -41.35 -15.24 -28.53
N ASP A 740 -41.64 -14.49 -29.59
CA ASP A 740 -41.97 -15.05 -30.91
C ASP A 740 -40.76 -15.72 -31.59
N LEU A 741 -39.54 -15.41 -31.12
CA LEU A 741 -38.28 -15.93 -31.65
C LEU A 741 -37.91 -17.32 -31.10
N LEU A 742 -38.64 -17.81 -30.10
CA LEU A 742 -38.34 -19.07 -29.42
C LEU A 742 -38.70 -20.31 -30.26
N GLY A 743 -37.98 -21.41 -30.01
CA GLY A 743 -38.21 -22.70 -30.66
C GLY A 743 -39.56 -23.35 -30.29
N PRO A 744 -39.97 -24.43 -30.99
CA PRO A 744 -41.31 -25.01 -30.86
C PRO A 744 -41.63 -25.51 -29.45
N GLU A 745 -40.66 -26.03 -28.71
CA GLU A 745 -40.87 -26.49 -27.32
C GLU A 745 -41.15 -25.32 -26.37
N GLU A 746 -40.39 -24.24 -26.46
CA GLU A 746 -40.60 -23.05 -25.62
C GLU A 746 -41.87 -22.29 -26.02
N GLN A 747 -42.27 -22.32 -27.31
CA GLN A 747 -43.59 -21.84 -27.72
C GLN A 747 -44.71 -22.69 -27.10
N ALA A 748 -44.58 -24.01 -27.06
CA ALA A 748 -45.56 -24.86 -26.38
C ALA A 748 -45.64 -24.53 -24.88
N ARG A 749 -44.50 -24.25 -24.23
CA ARG A 749 -44.47 -23.78 -22.83
C ARG A 749 -45.16 -22.42 -22.67
N ARG A 750 -44.90 -21.45 -23.56
CA ARG A 750 -45.58 -20.15 -23.56
C ARG A 750 -47.10 -20.30 -23.69
N GLU A 751 -47.55 -21.13 -24.62
CA GLU A 751 -48.97 -21.37 -24.87
C GLU A 751 -49.68 -21.91 -23.63
N ARG A 752 -49.03 -22.85 -22.94
CA ARG A 752 -49.50 -23.39 -21.67
C ARG A 752 -49.60 -22.30 -20.59
N LEU A 753 -48.53 -21.53 -20.37
CA LEU A 753 -48.52 -20.46 -19.37
C LEU A 753 -49.57 -19.38 -19.65
N LEU A 754 -49.84 -19.07 -20.93
CA LEU A 754 -50.88 -18.13 -21.33
C LEU A 754 -52.28 -18.64 -20.98
N ALA A 755 -52.54 -19.93 -21.19
CA ALA A 755 -53.80 -20.55 -20.80
C ALA A 755 -53.97 -20.55 -19.27
N GLU A 756 -52.90 -20.90 -18.53
CA GLU A 756 -52.87 -20.82 -17.05
C GLU A 756 -53.18 -19.39 -16.56
N ALA A 757 -52.55 -18.36 -17.16
CA ALA A 757 -52.78 -16.97 -16.79
C ALA A 757 -54.22 -16.49 -17.09
N LEU A 758 -54.78 -16.86 -18.26
CA LEU A 758 -56.15 -16.51 -18.62
C LEU A 758 -57.17 -17.17 -17.67
N ARG A 759 -56.90 -18.42 -17.27
CA ARG A 759 -57.68 -19.17 -16.27
C ARG A 759 -57.68 -18.45 -14.93
N ASP A 760 -56.51 -18.13 -14.38
CA ASP A 760 -56.40 -17.45 -13.08
C ASP A 760 -57.00 -16.04 -13.06
N LEU A 761 -57.04 -15.36 -14.21
CA LEU A 761 -57.72 -14.07 -14.38
C LEU A 761 -59.23 -14.20 -14.63
N GLY A 762 -59.78 -15.41 -14.78
CA GLY A 762 -61.19 -15.64 -15.09
C GLY A 762 -61.61 -15.17 -16.49
N ARG A 763 -60.69 -15.13 -17.46
CA ARG A 763 -60.94 -14.66 -18.85
C ARG A 763 -61.38 -15.82 -19.75
N SER A 764 -62.47 -16.50 -19.38
CA SER A 764 -62.91 -17.76 -20.00
C SER A 764 -63.11 -17.68 -21.52
N ALA A 765 -63.65 -16.59 -22.06
CA ALA A 765 -63.86 -16.46 -23.51
C ALA A 765 -62.54 -16.47 -24.31
N GLU A 766 -61.49 -15.82 -23.79
CA GLU A 766 -60.16 -15.82 -24.42
C GLU A 766 -59.47 -17.18 -24.23
N LEU A 767 -59.69 -17.84 -23.09
CA LEU A 767 -59.19 -19.18 -22.83
C LEU A 767 -59.79 -20.20 -23.82
N ASP A 768 -61.12 -20.20 -23.97
CA ASP A 768 -61.84 -21.12 -24.86
C ASP A 768 -61.38 -20.98 -26.32
N GLU A 769 -61.24 -19.75 -26.80
CA GLU A 769 -60.70 -19.47 -28.14
C GLU A 769 -59.30 -20.06 -28.31
N ARG A 770 -58.47 -19.99 -27.26
CA ARG A 770 -57.08 -20.43 -27.29
C ARG A 770 -56.92 -21.94 -27.20
N LEU A 771 -57.82 -22.61 -26.49
CA LEU A 771 -57.86 -24.07 -26.36
C LEU A 771 -58.64 -24.73 -27.50
N ALA A 772 -59.31 -23.96 -28.36
CA ALA A 772 -60.12 -24.48 -29.45
C ALA A 772 -59.27 -25.31 -30.43
N GLN A 773 -59.75 -26.52 -30.74
CA GLN A 773 -59.12 -27.43 -31.71
C GLN A 773 -57.71 -27.93 -31.32
N ARG A 774 -57.36 -27.83 -30.04
CA ARG A 774 -56.12 -28.32 -29.44
C ARG A 774 -56.36 -29.62 -28.66
N ASP A 775 -55.37 -30.52 -28.68
CA ASP A 775 -55.46 -31.91 -28.20
C ASP A 775 -54.18 -32.34 -27.46
N GLU A 776 -53.40 -31.38 -26.99
CA GLU A 776 -52.19 -31.63 -26.20
C GLU A 776 -52.56 -32.03 -24.76
N PRO A 777 -51.75 -32.87 -24.07
CA PRO A 777 -52.04 -33.28 -22.69
C PRO A 777 -52.31 -32.11 -21.73
N TRP A 778 -51.51 -31.05 -21.76
CA TRP A 778 -51.73 -29.89 -20.89
C TRP A 778 -53.07 -29.17 -21.15
N VAL A 779 -53.65 -29.29 -22.34
CA VAL A 779 -54.97 -28.73 -22.68
C VAL A 779 -56.07 -29.52 -21.99
N HIS A 780 -56.00 -30.85 -22.03
CA HIS A 780 -56.94 -31.72 -21.30
C HIS A 780 -56.89 -31.44 -19.79
N ALA A 781 -55.69 -31.24 -19.22
CA ALA A 781 -55.56 -30.88 -17.81
C ALA A 781 -56.30 -29.57 -17.47
N ILE A 782 -56.12 -28.51 -18.27
CA ILE A 782 -56.83 -27.23 -18.05
C ILE A 782 -58.35 -27.39 -18.21
N ARG A 783 -58.82 -28.16 -19.19
CA ARG A 783 -60.25 -28.41 -19.38
C ARG A 783 -60.86 -29.19 -18.22
N VAL A 784 -60.12 -30.14 -17.63
CA VAL A 784 -60.53 -30.84 -16.40
C VAL A 784 -60.73 -29.85 -15.25
N GLU A 785 -59.79 -28.92 -15.05
CA GLU A 785 -59.91 -27.88 -14.00
C GLU A 785 -61.15 -27.01 -14.20
N GLU A 786 -61.34 -26.47 -15.41
CA GLU A 786 -62.46 -25.58 -15.73
C GLU A 786 -63.80 -26.30 -15.61
N ALA A 787 -63.90 -27.53 -16.14
CA ALA A 787 -65.12 -28.34 -16.05
C ALA A 787 -65.43 -28.70 -14.60
N TYR A 788 -64.42 -29.04 -13.80
CA TYR A 788 -64.59 -29.34 -12.38
C TYR A 788 -65.07 -28.11 -11.61
N ALA A 789 -64.49 -26.93 -11.88
CA ALA A 789 -64.93 -25.67 -11.29
C ALA A 789 -66.36 -25.27 -11.71
N ALA A 790 -66.77 -25.62 -12.93
CA ALA A 790 -68.12 -25.39 -13.45
C ALA A 790 -69.16 -26.43 -12.98
N GLY A 791 -68.73 -27.55 -12.37
CA GLY A 791 -69.59 -28.68 -12.01
C GLY A 791 -70.05 -29.50 -13.22
N ASP A 792 -69.30 -29.48 -14.32
CA ASP A 792 -69.55 -30.29 -15.52
C ASP A 792 -68.82 -31.63 -15.44
N ASP A 793 -69.39 -32.54 -14.65
CA ASP A 793 -68.83 -33.86 -14.39
C ASP A 793 -68.63 -34.71 -15.66
N GLU A 794 -69.44 -34.50 -16.72
CA GLU A 794 -69.33 -35.27 -17.97
C GLU A 794 -68.04 -34.89 -18.71
N THR A 795 -67.77 -33.59 -18.81
CA THR A 795 -66.54 -33.07 -19.43
C THR A 795 -65.31 -33.42 -18.58
N VAL A 796 -65.38 -33.34 -17.24
CA VAL A 796 -64.28 -33.77 -16.36
C VAL A 796 -63.88 -35.21 -16.66
N GLU A 797 -64.84 -36.13 -16.75
CA GLU A 797 -64.54 -37.53 -17.00
C GLU A 797 -63.94 -37.76 -18.39
N ALA A 798 -64.52 -37.15 -19.43
CA ALA A 798 -64.03 -37.30 -20.79
C ALA A 798 -62.59 -36.78 -20.95
N GLU A 799 -62.32 -35.57 -20.46
CA GLU A 799 -61.02 -34.91 -20.59
C GLU A 799 -59.95 -35.55 -19.68
N ALA A 800 -60.31 -35.97 -18.46
CA ALA A 800 -59.35 -36.64 -17.57
C ALA A 800 -58.94 -38.02 -18.11
N LEU A 801 -59.86 -38.76 -18.72
CA LEU A 801 -59.51 -40.03 -19.38
C LEU A 801 -58.63 -39.82 -20.61
N ALA A 802 -58.89 -38.78 -21.40
CA ALA A 802 -58.03 -38.40 -22.53
C ALA A 802 -56.61 -38.04 -22.07
N TYR A 803 -56.49 -37.25 -21.00
CA TYR A 803 -55.21 -36.92 -20.36
C TYR A 803 -54.44 -38.17 -19.91
N LEU A 804 -55.09 -39.03 -19.11
CA LEU A 804 -54.46 -40.21 -18.51
C LEU A 804 -54.10 -41.27 -19.56
N ALA A 805 -54.83 -41.37 -20.67
CA ALA A 805 -54.52 -42.30 -21.75
C ALA A 805 -53.18 -42.00 -22.44
N GLY A 806 -52.69 -40.76 -22.36
CA GLY A 806 -51.38 -40.35 -22.86
C GLY A 806 -50.20 -40.68 -21.94
N ILE A 807 -50.46 -41.14 -20.71
CA ILE A 807 -49.43 -41.49 -19.74
C ILE A 807 -49.03 -42.96 -19.90
N ASP A 808 -47.74 -43.22 -20.11
CA ASP A 808 -47.22 -44.59 -20.18
C ASP A 808 -47.47 -45.37 -18.89
N GLY A 809 -47.83 -46.65 -18.99
CA GLY A 809 -48.27 -47.50 -17.89
C GLY A 809 -47.20 -47.76 -16.82
N GLU A 810 -45.92 -47.59 -17.17
CA GLU A 810 -44.79 -47.79 -16.25
C GLU A 810 -44.27 -46.47 -15.64
N SER A 811 -44.72 -45.31 -16.14
CA SER A 811 -44.21 -44.02 -15.70
C SER A 811 -44.78 -43.61 -14.32
N PRO A 812 -43.98 -42.95 -13.45
CA PRO A 812 -44.48 -42.33 -12.24
C PRO A 812 -45.56 -41.28 -12.53
N ILE A 813 -46.54 -41.16 -11.64
CA ILE A 813 -47.60 -40.14 -11.73
C ILE A 813 -47.09 -38.88 -11.03
N ALA A 814 -46.78 -37.85 -11.82
CA ALA A 814 -46.39 -36.52 -11.36
C ALA A 814 -47.60 -35.73 -10.82
N ASP A 815 -47.33 -34.67 -10.05
CA ASP A 815 -48.31 -33.88 -9.31
C ASP A 815 -49.50 -33.37 -10.17
N GLU A 816 -49.24 -32.92 -11.40
CA GLU A 816 -50.31 -32.49 -12.33
C GLU A 816 -51.25 -33.65 -12.70
N ALA A 817 -50.69 -34.82 -12.98
CA ALA A 817 -51.46 -36.01 -13.30
C ALA A 817 -52.19 -36.57 -12.07
N ALA A 818 -51.59 -36.44 -10.88
CA ALA A 818 -52.24 -36.75 -9.61
C ALA A 818 -53.48 -35.86 -9.40
N GLY A 819 -53.37 -34.56 -9.64
CA GLY A 819 -54.50 -33.63 -9.57
C GLY A 819 -55.64 -33.98 -10.53
N VAL A 820 -55.32 -34.28 -11.80
CA VAL A 820 -56.33 -34.72 -12.79
C VAL A 820 -57.01 -36.02 -12.34
N LEU A 821 -56.22 -36.97 -11.86
CA LEU A 821 -56.71 -38.27 -11.36
C LEU A 821 -57.62 -38.10 -10.13
N LEU A 822 -57.27 -37.25 -9.18
CA LEU A 822 -58.06 -37.00 -7.98
C LEU A 822 -59.41 -36.36 -8.34
N ARG A 823 -59.45 -35.43 -9.29
CA ARG A 823 -60.72 -34.84 -9.79
C ARG A 823 -61.60 -35.87 -10.47
N LEU A 824 -61.02 -36.73 -11.31
CA LEU A 824 -61.73 -37.86 -11.90
C LEU A 824 -62.29 -38.81 -10.83
N ALA A 825 -61.48 -39.12 -9.81
CA ALA A 825 -61.91 -39.96 -8.69
C ALA A 825 -63.07 -39.30 -7.92
N MET A 826 -63.02 -38.00 -7.67
CA MET A 826 -64.09 -37.26 -7.01
C MET A 826 -65.41 -37.29 -7.81
N VAL A 827 -65.34 -37.04 -9.12
CA VAL A 827 -66.53 -37.12 -10.01
C VAL A 827 -67.14 -38.53 -9.99
N ARG A 828 -66.31 -39.58 -10.08
CA ARG A 828 -66.77 -40.97 -10.03
C ARG A 828 -67.31 -41.36 -8.65
N ALA A 829 -66.75 -40.82 -7.58
CA ALA A 829 -67.26 -40.99 -6.23
C ALA A 829 -68.64 -40.38 -6.05
N GLY A 830 -68.87 -39.16 -6.56
CA GLY A 830 -70.20 -38.54 -6.55
C GLY A 830 -71.27 -39.30 -7.34
N ARG A 831 -70.86 -40.13 -8.30
CA ARG A 831 -71.74 -41.01 -9.10
C ARG A 831 -71.87 -42.43 -8.53
N GLU A 832 -71.22 -42.71 -7.40
CA GLU A 832 -71.17 -44.02 -6.75
C GLU A 832 -70.59 -45.16 -7.63
N ASP A 833 -69.74 -44.86 -8.63
CA ASP A 833 -69.13 -45.89 -9.50
C ASP A 833 -67.93 -46.58 -8.82
N ARG A 834 -68.25 -47.48 -7.89
CA ARG A 834 -67.25 -48.24 -7.10
C ARG A 834 -66.32 -49.09 -7.96
N THR A 835 -66.80 -49.58 -9.09
CA THR A 835 -66.00 -50.39 -10.02
C THR A 835 -64.92 -49.55 -10.70
N ALA A 836 -65.28 -48.37 -11.18
CA ALA A 836 -64.35 -47.46 -11.82
C ALA A 836 -63.35 -46.86 -10.82
N LEU A 837 -63.76 -46.60 -9.58
CA LEU A 837 -62.87 -46.14 -8.51
C LEU A 837 -61.80 -47.18 -8.14
N ALA A 838 -62.19 -48.44 -7.98
CA ALA A 838 -61.24 -49.51 -7.66
C ALA A 838 -60.21 -49.74 -8.78
N ASP A 839 -60.62 -49.55 -10.04
CA ASP A 839 -59.71 -49.60 -11.20
C ASP A 839 -58.68 -48.44 -11.18
N LEU A 840 -59.10 -47.22 -10.79
CA LEU A 840 -58.18 -46.09 -10.63
C LEU A 840 -57.16 -46.33 -9.50
N GLU A 841 -57.60 -46.78 -8.32
CA GLU A 841 -56.68 -47.11 -7.21
C GLU A 841 -55.66 -48.16 -7.67
N THR A 842 -56.13 -49.25 -8.28
CA THR A 842 -55.27 -50.36 -8.73
C THR A 842 -54.25 -49.93 -9.77
N ARG A 843 -54.61 -49.03 -10.70
CA ARG A 843 -53.73 -48.64 -11.81
C ARG A 843 -52.73 -47.55 -11.45
N TYR A 844 -53.05 -46.69 -10.49
CA TYR A 844 -52.31 -45.43 -10.29
C TYR A 844 -51.77 -45.24 -8.87
N ALA A 845 -52.38 -45.78 -7.82
CA ALA A 845 -52.00 -45.46 -6.43
C ALA A 845 -50.52 -45.76 -6.13
N ASP A 846 -50.02 -46.93 -6.55
CA ASP A 846 -48.63 -47.34 -6.32
C ASP A 846 -47.60 -46.54 -7.14
N ARG A 847 -48.06 -45.79 -8.15
CA ARG A 847 -47.21 -44.98 -9.05
C ARG A 847 -47.18 -43.51 -8.68
N MET A 848 -47.99 -43.06 -7.72
CA MET A 848 -48.03 -41.68 -7.26
C MET A 848 -46.78 -41.37 -6.43
N THR A 849 -46.08 -40.29 -6.79
CA THR A 849 -44.85 -39.88 -6.12
C THR A 849 -45.10 -39.20 -4.79
N ASP A 850 -46.20 -38.47 -4.64
CA ASP A 850 -46.59 -37.82 -3.38
C ASP A 850 -47.39 -38.79 -2.48
N PRO A 851 -46.92 -39.09 -1.25
CA PRO A 851 -47.65 -39.90 -0.29
C PRO A 851 -49.02 -39.33 0.11
N GLU A 852 -49.18 -38.01 0.13
CA GLU A 852 -50.44 -37.32 0.48
C GLU A 852 -51.47 -37.51 -0.63
N ASP A 853 -51.10 -37.27 -1.90
CA ASP A 853 -52.01 -37.45 -3.03
C ASP A 853 -52.46 -38.92 -3.16
N ARG A 854 -51.54 -39.86 -2.94
CA ARG A 854 -51.88 -41.29 -2.87
C ARG A 854 -52.88 -41.58 -1.76
N ALA A 855 -52.65 -41.05 -0.56
CA ALA A 855 -53.56 -41.24 0.56
C ALA A 855 -54.94 -40.63 0.28
N MET A 856 -55.00 -39.49 -0.41
CA MET A 856 -56.25 -38.87 -0.87
C MET A 856 -57.00 -39.74 -1.87
N LEU A 857 -56.29 -40.34 -2.83
CA LEU A 857 -56.90 -41.27 -3.78
C LEU A 857 -57.49 -42.48 -3.05
N GLU A 858 -56.72 -43.13 -2.18
CA GLU A 858 -57.18 -44.27 -1.37
C GLU A 858 -58.36 -43.92 -0.45
N LEU A 859 -58.40 -42.69 0.06
CA LEU A 859 -59.51 -42.21 0.89
C LEU A 859 -60.80 -42.10 0.07
N VAL A 860 -60.72 -41.45 -1.10
CA VAL A 860 -61.87 -41.24 -2.00
C VAL A 860 -62.41 -42.59 -2.52
N THR A 861 -61.54 -43.58 -2.74
CA THR A 861 -61.95 -44.90 -3.26
C THR A 861 -62.56 -45.80 -2.18
N ARG A 862 -62.05 -45.75 -0.93
CA ARG A 862 -62.52 -46.61 0.18
C ARG A 862 -63.73 -46.07 0.92
N SER A 863 -63.95 -44.76 0.90
CA SER A 863 -65.07 -44.10 1.57
C SER A 863 -65.54 -42.91 0.71
N PRO A 864 -66.26 -43.17 -0.41
CA PRO A 864 -66.81 -42.11 -1.23
C PRO A 864 -67.75 -41.22 -0.38
N PRO A 865 -67.64 -39.87 -0.49
CA PRO A 865 -68.32 -38.91 0.36
C PRO A 865 -69.84 -38.92 0.25
#